data_AF-A0A7J4MDF5-F1
#
_entry.id   AF-A0A7J4MDF5-F1
#
_cell.length_a   1.000
_cell.length_b   1.000
_cell.length_c   1.000
_cell.angle_alpha   90.00
_cell.angle_beta   90.00
_cell.angle_gamma   90.00
#
_symmetry.space_group_name_H-M   'P 1'
#
loop_
_entity.id
_entity.type
_entity.pdbx_description
1 polymer ?
#
loop_
_entity_poly.entity_id
_entity_poly.type
_entity_poly.pdbx_seq_one_letter_code
_entity_poly.pdbx_strand_id
1 'polypeptide(L)'
;MKKSQITIVVIVALIIILVGAVFFYTKSSLIKVKPPVQNLEVSDNVKPIQDFVVECLDSVSKQALIAAGNNGGFTNLTNVMVRPDHTSEVLIFEPQKIPYWYYLDDKCGQYGCVKTKKPPLCKDNEECVVVSNGKNSIQESMNKYVENNIDTCINDFESFKGIFDIKKGKKSVRSVIKDESISFILDYPLDITYRSTNEKINIPYFYTAHNVKLKEIYMLAQDIFQAELDTQFLETNTMNLITIYSGIDPEMLPPIAGLQFFTAQRVFWTRSKVKDLMINDVLPFIGLIRIMNTGDIYPINPRGTDADYIALEEGIYRSMMIKVSENNYYGLKANIIYPYSDIYLRIGDSEVIKPDSMDPGDNPVMKMFNVFLHDYSFKYDITYPVIVRISDPKAFNGEGYDFSIALETNIRQNVPVKGNITVINLGPSATIDLESEEQKVNRTITFKTHDKHTKKPLVDVIVYYRCGTQFVVGLTALTEDNEAMLVSRMPYCGAGGQIIFEKIGYMSNGIEYNNLEGIDGKTFEMELWPLQNKKINVMKRTTTNVQNIKSKGPGAILQFGKQVQNLSKNETVMLTLVRSKNFYLESDVPVLGFLAYTAKDSGPLVISKQQQKDQVMKLFNEGKITEEEKDGMIFDLDSLSVENVEIENDPENYLMDFAPGTYSLDAFMIYKGNMVIPAETRRFCPIPKILGICIGGEKEIKLDRQEFDTWINGGAKIEFTLSESQVYNGNEITFYVLEQPLPTTWDMLEEFQTIDQFQSGKTFLLKPLIE
;
A
#
# COMPACT_ATOMS: atom_id res chain seq x y z
N MET A 1 68.63 -45.67 35.33
CA MET A 1 68.13 -44.33 34.97
C MET A 1 68.98 -43.27 35.66
N LYS A 2 69.56 -42.32 34.91
CA LYS A 2 70.45 -41.27 35.47
C LYS A 2 69.61 -40.33 36.34
N LYS A 3 70.09 -39.99 37.55
CA LYS A 3 69.38 -39.17 38.57
C LYS A 3 68.79 -37.85 38.03
N SER A 4 69.30 -37.33 36.90
CA SER A 4 68.81 -36.11 36.23
C SER A 4 67.44 -36.27 35.53
N GLN A 5 67.07 -37.48 35.06
CA GLN A 5 65.76 -37.70 34.44
C GLN A 5 64.62 -37.76 35.45
N ILE A 6 64.90 -38.18 36.69
CA ILE A 6 63.88 -38.25 37.75
C ILE A 6 63.46 -36.85 38.16
N THR A 7 64.39 -35.90 38.25
CA THR A 7 64.09 -34.50 38.59
C THR A 7 63.20 -33.84 37.55
N ILE A 8 63.42 -34.13 36.25
CA ILE A 8 62.59 -33.57 35.16
C ILE A 8 61.17 -34.11 35.24
N VAL A 9 60.98 -35.41 35.49
CA VAL A 9 59.64 -36.01 35.61
C VAL A 9 58.90 -35.44 36.83
N VAL A 10 59.59 -35.22 37.95
CA VAL A 10 59.00 -34.60 39.15
C VAL A 10 58.60 -33.15 38.90
N ILE A 11 59.43 -32.36 38.21
CA ILE A 11 59.10 -30.97 37.86
C ILE A 11 57.89 -30.91 36.94
N VAL A 12 57.82 -31.77 35.92
CA VAL A 12 56.68 -31.82 34.99
C VAL A 12 55.40 -32.25 35.72
N ALA A 13 55.47 -33.25 36.60
CA ALA A 13 54.32 -33.66 37.42
C ALA A 13 53.84 -32.53 38.33
N LEU A 14 54.77 -31.77 38.93
CA LEU A 14 54.43 -30.62 39.78
C LEU A 14 53.76 -29.50 38.97
N ILE A 15 54.26 -29.21 37.76
CA ILE A 15 53.67 -28.21 36.86
C ILE A 15 52.27 -28.63 36.42
N ILE A 16 52.04 -29.91 36.09
CA ILE A 16 50.71 -30.41 35.73
C ILE A 16 49.74 -30.28 36.90
N ILE A 17 50.17 -30.61 38.12
CA ILE A 17 49.35 -30.43 39.34
C ILE A 17 49.05 -28.95 39.57
N LEU A 18 50.01 -28.05 39.36
CA LEU A 18 49.85 -26.62 39.62
C LEU A 18 48.96 -25.96 38.56
N VAL A 19 49.09 -26.34 37.29
CA VAL A 19 48.18 -25.91 36.21
C VAL A 19 46.78 -26.47 36.44
N GLY A 20 46.66 -27.73 36.87
CA GLY A 20 45.37 -28.34 37.25
C GLY A 20 44.72 -27.62 38.43
N ALA A 21 45.49 -27.29 39.47
CA ALA A 21 45.01 -26.55 40.62
C ALA A 21 44.56 -25.13 40.25
N VAL A 22 45.32 -24.43 39.41
CA VAL A 22 44.94 -23.10 38.90
C VAL A 22 43.71 -23.18 38.02
N PHE A 23 43.60 -24.19 37.14
CA PHE A 23 42.42 -24.41 36.31
C PHE A 23 41.16 -24.71 37.13
N PHE A 24 41.26 -25.54 38.18
CA PHE A 24 40.15 -25.78 39.10
C PHE A 24 39.83 -24.56 39.97
N TYR A 25 40.83 -23.77 40.37
CA TYR A 25 40.66 -22.55 41.17
C TYR A 25 40.02 -21.40 40.37
N THR A 26 40.34 -21.26 39.08
CA THR A 26 39.69 -20.28 38.19
C THR A 26 38.27 -20.71 37.82
N LYS A 27 38.02 -22.03 37.65
CA LYS A 27 36.66 -22.58 37.54
C LYS A 27 35.84 -22.38 38.81
N SER A 28 36.41 -22.56 40.01
CA SER A 28 35.66 -22.38 41.26
C SER A 28 35.37 -20.90 41.57
N SER A 29 36.21 -19.98 41.12
CA SER A 29 36.01 -18.53 41.30
C SER A 29 35.03 -17.90 40.31
N LEU A 30 34.73 -18.57 39.18
CA LEU A 30 33.77 -18.12 38.15
C LEU A 30 32.42 -18.84 38.20
N ILE A 31 32.20 -19.75 39.16
CA ILE A 31 30.91 -20.40 39.40
C ILE A 31 30.36 -19.85 40.72
N LYS A 32 29.92 -18.58 40.71
CA LYS A 32 28.84 -18.14 41.62
C LYS A 32 27.51 -18.66 41.10
N VAL A 33 27.41 -19.96 40.83
CA VAL A 33 26.10 -20.60 40.68
C VAL A 33 25.53 -20.62 42.09
N LYS A 34 24.66 -19.65 42.39
CA LYS A 34 23.78 -19.74 43.56
C LYS A 34 23.20 -21.16 43.54
N PRO A 35 23.33 -21.96 44.62
CA PRO A 35 22.82 -23.32 44.63
C PRO A 35 21.33 -23.31 44.25
N PRO A 36 20.82 -24.37 43.59
CA PRO A 36 19.40 -24.49 43.35
C PRO A 36 18.70 -24.35 44.70
N VAL A 37 17.81 -23.37 44.80
CA VAL A 37 16.98 -23.14 45.98
C VAL A 37 16.06 -24.36 46.08
N GLN A 38 16.51 -25.40 46.77
CA GLN A 38 15.72 -26.59 47.05
C GLN A 38 14.64 -26.22 48.09
N ASN A 39 13.49 -26.89 48.02
CA ASN A 39 12.47 -26.76 49.05
C ASN A 39 13.10 -27.07 50.41
N LEU A 40 12.95 -26.15 51.35
CA LEU A 40 13.46 -26.33 52.71
C LEU A 40 12.76 -27.55 53.30
N GLU A 41 13.50 -28.59 53.69
CA GLU A 41 12.92 -29.75 54.37
C GLU A 41 12.46 -29.32 55.77
N VAL A 42 11.15 -29.37 56.00
CA VAL A 42 10.50 -29.07 57.28
C VAL A 42 9.91 -30.35 57.86
N SER A 43 9.61 -30.36 59.16
CA SER A 43 8.95 -31.52 59.79
C SER A 43 7.53 -31.72 59.24
N ASP A 44 7.05 -32.97 59.26
CA ASP A 44 5.74 -33.36 58.73
C ASP A 44 4.58 -32.57 59.38
N ASN A 45 4.75 -32.09 60.61
CA ASN A 45 3.75 -31.29 61.32
C ASN A 45 3.56 -29.89 60.73
N VAL A 46 4.59 -29.30 60.13
CA VAL A 46 4.58 -27.91 59.62
C VAL A 46 4.46 -27.85 58.09
N LYS A 47 4.67 -28.99 57.42
CA LYS A 47 4.51 -29.16 55.98
C LYS A 47 3.19 -28.61 55.42
N PRO A 48 2.01 -28.75 56.08
CA PRO A 48 0.77 -28.16 55.57
C PRO A 48 0.81 -26.63 55.40
N ILE A 49 1.55 -25.91 56.25
CA ILE A 49 1.73 -24.45 56.11
C ILE A 49 2.66 -24.14 54.94
N GLN A 50 3.73 -24.92 54.78
CA GLN A 50 4.65 -24.75 53.66
C GLN A 50 3.94 -24.97 52.33
N ASP A 51 3.21 -26.08 52.19
CA ASP A 51 2.47 -26.42 50.98
C ASP A 51 1.42 -25.36 50.67
N PHE A 52 0.69 -24.86 51.68
CA PHE A 52 -0.29 -23.78 51.50
C PHE A 52 0.34 -22.48 50.97
N VAL A 53 1.47 -22.04 51.54
CA VAL A 53 2.14 -20.81 51.06
C VAL A 53 2.74 -21.02 49.67
N VAL A 54 3.28 -22.20 49.38
CA VAL A 54 3.81 -22.54 48.04
C VAL A 54 2.69 -22.56 47.00
N GLU A 55 1.53 -23.12 47.31
CA GLU A 55 0.35 -23.12 46.43
C GLU A 55 -0.17 -21.70 46.17
N CYS A 56 -0.22 -20.86 47.22
CA CYS A 56 -0.53 -19.45 47.06
C CYS A 56 0.50 -18.72 46.18
N LEU A 57 1.79 -18.95 46.40
CA LEU A 57 2.85 -18.36 45.59
C LEU A 57 2.76 -18.83 44.14
N ASP A 58 2.49 -20.11 43.90
CA ASP A 58 2.31 -20.70 42.58
C ASP A 58 1.16 -20.04 41.81
N SER A 59 -0.01 -19.99 42.43
CA SER A 59 -1.22 -19.38 41.85
C SER A 59 -1.02 -17.89 41.54
N VAL A 60 -0.52 -17.11 42.50
CA VAL A 60 -0.35 -15.65 42.33
C VAL A 60 0.77 -15.33 41.33
N SER A 61 1.86 -16.10 41.30
CA SER A 61 2.95 -15.89 40.32
C SER A 61 2.55 -16.30 38.91
N LYS A 62 1.73 -17.35 38.74
CA LYS A 62 1.10 -17.68 37.45
C LYS A 62 0.20 -16.55 36.95
N GLN A 63 -0.62 -15.97 37.83
CA GLN A 63 -1.43 -14.79 37.48
C GLN A 63 -0.57 -13.58 37.10
N ALA A 64 0.56 -13.36 37.78
CA ALA A 64 1.51 -12.29 37.43
C ALA A 64 2.09 -12.48 36.02
N LEU A 65 2.46 -13.72 35.66
CA LEU A 65 2.95 -14.07 34.32
C LEU A 65 1.89 -13.84 33.25
N ILE A 66 0.67 -14.31 33.48
CA ILE A 66 -0.47 -14.13 32.56
C ILE A 66 -0.78 -12.64 32.39
N ALA A 67 -0.80 -11.86 33.48
CA ALA A 67 -1.02 -10.43 33.43
C ALA A 67 0.09 -9.71 32.64
N ALA A 68 1.36 -10.06 32.87
CA ALA A 68 2.48 -9.51 32.12
C ALA A 68 2.40 -9.89 30.63
N GLY A 69 2.02 -11.13 30.30
CA GLY A 69 1.88 -11.60 28.92
C GLY A 69 0.76 -10.91 28.17
N ASN A 70 -0.42 -10.78 28.80
CA ASN A 70 -1.59 -10.16 28.17
C ASN A 70 -1.43 -8.65 27.96
N ASN A 71 -0.58 -7.97 28.71
CA ASN A 71 -0.43 -6.51 28.70
C ASN A 71 0.98 -6.06 28.28
N GLY A 72 1.63 -6.75 27.34
CA GLY A 72 2.90 -6.29 26.73
C GLY A 72 4.08 -6.14 27.69
N GLY A 73 4.09 -6.90 28.78
CA GLY A 73 5.12 -6.88 29.83
C GLY A 73 4.73 -6.14 31.11
N PHE A 74 3.55 -5.50 31.16
CA PHE A 74 3.10 -4.74 32.32
C PHE A 74 2.12 -5.52 33.18
N THR A 75 2.33 -5.57 34.49
CA THR A 75 1.32 -6.13 35.42
C THR A 75 0.39 -5.05 36.00
N ASN A 76 0.72 -3.78 35.81
CA ASN A 76 -0.08 -2.62 36.21
C ASN A 76 0.14 -1.45 35.22
N LEU A 77 -0.93 -0.72 34.91
CA LEU A 77 -0.97 0.36 33.93
C LEU A 77 -1.02 1.77 34.55
N THR A 78 -0.70 1.93 35.84
CA THR A 78 -0.80 3.21 36.58
C THR A 78 -0.04 4.40 35.96
N ASN A 79 0.92 4.17 35.06
CA ASN A 79 1.76 5.21 34.44
C ASN A 79 1.53 5.37 32.92
N VAL A 80 0.42 4.86 32.38
CA VAL A 80 0.16 4.91 30.95
C VAL A 80 -1.09 5.74 30.65
N MET A 81 -0.99 6.65 29.68
CA MET A 81 -2.10 7.51 29.31
C MET A 81 -3.07 6.75 28.39
N VAL A 82 -4.27 6.46 28.90
CA VAL A 82 -5.34 5.80 28.15
C VAL A 82 -6.28 6.87 27.58
N ARG A 83 -6.48 6.86 26.26
CA ARG A 83 -7.43 7.72 25.55
C ARG A 83 -8.32 6.87 24.62
N PRO A 84 -9.52 7.37 24.26
CA PRO A 84 -10.39 6.67 23.32
C PRO A 84 -10.04 6.92 21.84
N ASP A 85 -8.96 7.66 21.56
CA ASP A 85 -8.53 8.04 20.21
C ASP A 85 -7.15 7.45 19.86
N HIS A 86 -6.66 7.74 18.65
CA HIS A 86 -5.35 7.28 18.16
C HIS A 86 -4.16 7.89 18.92
N THR A 87 -4.39 8.85 19.83
CA THR A 87 -3.32 9.45 20.66
C THR A 87 -3.12 8.72 22.00
N SER A 88 -3.79 7.58 22.19
CA SER A 88 -3.64 6.71 23.35
C SER A 88 -2.28 6.01 23.36
N GLU A 89 -1.64 5.93 24.53
CA GLU A 89 -0.41 5.14 24.72
C GLU A 89 -0.72 3.63 24.93
N VAL A 90 -2.00 3.26 24.96
CA VAL A 90 -2.51 1.90 25.19
C VAL A 90 -3.56 1.55 24.15
N LEU A 91 -3.42 0.38 23.55
CA LEU A 91 -4.49 -0.28 22.80
C LEU A 91 -5.47 -0.96 23.75
N ILE A 92 -6.75 -0.60 23.64
CA ILE A 92 -7.84 -1.25 24.36
C ILE A 92 -8.38 -2.37 23.47
N PHE A 93 -8.12 -3.62 23.85
CA PHE A 93 -8.64 -4.83 23.19
C PHE A 93 -9.36 -5.67 24.25
N GLU A 94 -10.56 -5.23 24.64
CA GLU A 94 -11.26 -5.70 25.83
C GLU A 94 -11.31 -7.25 25.93
N PRO A 95 -10.95 -7.83 27.09
CA PRO A 95 -10.64 -7.17 28.37
C PRO A 95 -9.17 -6.71 28.52
N GLN A 96 -8.34 -6.90 27.49
CA GLN A 96 -6.91 -6.60 27.53
C GLN A 96 -6.62 -5.11 27.27
N LYS A 97 -5.57 -4.61 27.91
CA LYS A 97 -5.06 -3.26 27.73
C LYS A 97 -3.57 -3.35 27.46
N ILE A 98 -3.19 -3.16 26.21
CA ILE A 98 -1.85 -3.48 25.71
C ILE A 98 -1.12 -2.17 25.41
N PRO A 99 -0.11 -1.78 26.21
CA PRO A 99 0.70 -0.61 25.90
C PRO A 99 1.44 -0.76 24.58
N TYR A 100 1.52 0.31 23.80
CA TYR A 100 2.25 0.29 22.54
C TYR A 100 3.75 0.19 22.76
N TRP A 101 4.37 -0.84 22.19
CA TRP A 101 5.82 -0.91 22.09
C TRP A 101 6.33 0.09 21.05
N TYR A 102 5.53 0.42 20.05
CA TYR A 102 5.81 1.35 18.95
C TYR A 102 4.56 2.19 18.69
N TYR A 103 4.66 3.52 18.80
CA TYR A 103 3.56 4.45 18.52
C TYR A 103 4.06 5.82 18.07
N LEU A 104 3.19 6.59 17.43
CA LEU A 104 3.44 7.94 16.96
C LEU A 104 3.09 8.98 18.02
N ASP A 105 4.00 9.90 18.26
CA ASP A 105 3.73 11.12 18.99
C ASP A 105 3.60 12.28 18.00
N ASP A 106 2.37 12.77 17.82
CA ASP A 106 2.05 13.88 16.92
C ASP A 106 2.66 15.22 17.37
N LYS A 107 3.23 15.31 18.58
CA LYS A 107 3.78 16.57 19.13
C LYS A 107 5.20 16.90 18.66
N CYS A 108 5.83 16.03 17.88
CA CYS A 108 7.22 16.19 17.47
C CYS A 108 7.38 16.06 15.95
N GLY A 109 8.10 17.01 15.34
CA GLY A 109 8.37 17.00 13.90
C GLY A 109 7.16 17.38 13.04
N GLN A 110 7.38 17.53 11.74
CA GLN A 110 6.33 17.90 10.77
C GLN A 110 5.34 16.75 10.50
N TYR A 111 5.77 15.50 10.70
CA TYR A 111 5.00 14.29 10.40
C TYR A 111 4.78 13.38 11.62
N GLY A 112 5.04 13.89 12.83
CA GLY A 112 5.10 13.09 14.06
C GLY A 112 6.45 12.41 14.25
N CYS A 113 6.73 11.93 15.46
CA CYS A 113 7.92 11.12 15.73
C CYS A 113 7.57 9.86 16.51
N VAL A 114 8.27 8.78 16.20
CA VAL A 114 8.09 7.49 16.85
C VAL A 114 8.56 7.53 18.31
N LYS A 115 7.77 6.92 19.20
CA LYS A 115 8.08 6.65 20.60
C LYS A 115 7.88 5.17 20.95
N THR A 116 8.38 4.76 22.11
CA THR A 116 8.28 3.39 22.61
C THR A 116 7.91 3.34 24.09
N LYS A 117 7.05 2.39 24.47
CA LYS A 117 6.82 1.98 25.87
C LYS A 117 7.36 0.58 26.16
N LYS A 118 8.22 0.02 25.29
CA LYS A 118 8.82 -1.30 25.48
C LYS A 118 9.57 -1.34 26.84
N PRO A 119 9.15 -2.20 27.79
CA PRO A 119 9.84 -2.32 29.07
C PRO A 119 11.09 -3.20 28.92
N PRO A 120 12.17 -2.94 29.69
CA PRO A 120 13.28 -3.87 29.82
C PRO A 120 12.81 -5.20 30.42
N LEU A 121 13.50 -6.32 30.12
CA LEU A 121 13.13 -7.62 30.68
C LEU A 121 13.55 -7.71 32.16
N CYS A 122 14.80 -7.35 32.45
CA CYS A 122 15.41 -7.49 33.77
C CYS A 122 15.57 -6.15 34.47
N LYS A 123 15.60 -6.21 35.80
CA LYS A 123 15.83 -5.03 36.64
C LYS A 123 17.23 -4.45 36.44
N ASP A 124 17.34 -3.14 36.59
CA ASP A 124 18.62 -2.43 36.56
C ASP A 124 19.62 -2.99 37.60
N ASN A 125 20.89 -3.12 37.22
CA ASN A 125 21.99 -3.68 38.04
C ASN A 125 21.85 -5.16 38.48
N GLU A 126 20.97 -5.95 37.87
CA GLU A 126 20.94 -7.41 38.03
C GLU A 126 21.49 -8.13 36.80
N GLU A 127 22.11 -9.30 36.97
CA GLU A 127 22.56 -10.13 35.85
C GLU A 127 21.34 -10.62 35.06
N CYS A 128 21.27 -10.25 33.78
CA CYS A 128 20.16 -10.60 32.91
C CYS A 128 20.58 -11.64 31.88
N VAL A 129 19.67 -12.57 31.57
CA VAL A 129 19.87 -13.61 30.55
C VAL A 129 19.89 -13.05 29.12
N VAL A 130 19.52 -11.78 28.94
CA VAL A 130 19.52 -11.01 27.70
C VAL A 130 20.01 -9.59 27.98
N VAL A 131 20.52 -8.87 27.00
CA VAL A 131 20.97 -7.48 27.17
C VAL A 131 19.73 -6.55 27.19
N SER A 132 19.00 -6.54 28.32
CA SER A 132 17.76 -5.76 28.51
C SER A 132 17.53 -5.42 29.99
N ASN A 133 18.39 -4.56 30.53
CA ASN A 133 18.29 -4.06 31.90
C ASN A 133 17.76 -2.64 31.94
N GLY A 134 16.89 -2.35 32.90
CA GLY A 134 16.48 -0.99 33.19
C GLY A 134 15.41 -0.90 34.27
N LYS A 135 14.93 0.32 34.50
CA LYS A 135 13.88 0.61 35.49
C LYS A 135 12.52 0.18 34.96
N ASN A 136 11.59 -0.18 35.85
CA ASN A 136 10.24 -0.63 35.50
C ASN A 136 10.24 -1.84 34.56
N SER A 137 11.14 -2.79 34.80
CA SER A 137 11.25 -4.00 33.98
C SER A 137 10.08 -4.95 34.20
N ILE A 138 9.88 -5.87 33.24
CA ILE A 138 8.88 -6.94 33.36
C ILE A 138 9.10 -7.74 34.65
N GLN A 139 10.36 -8.10 34.95
CA GLN A 139 10.75 -8.78 36.19
C GLN A 139 10.33 -8.01 37.44
N GLU A 140 10.57 -6.69 37.48
CA GLU A 140 10.19 -5.83 38.61
C GLU A 140 8.66 -5.72 38.75
N SER A 141 7.95 -5.60 37.63
CA SER A 141 6.49 -5.54 37.59
C SER A 141 5.85 -6.82 38.13
N MET A 142 6.36 -8.00 37.74
CA MET A 142 5.89 -9.28 38.26
C MET A 142 6.16 -9.42 39.76
N ASN A 143 7.35 -9.05 40.24
CA ASN A 143 7.68 -9.13 41.67
C ASN A 143 6.72 -8.29 42.52
N LYS A 144 6.46 -7.05 42.11
CA LYS A 144 5.49 -6.16 42.80
C LYS A 144 4.07 -6.71 42.76
N TYR A 145 3.65 -7.29 41.64
CA TYR A 145 2.32 -7.90 41.53
C TYR A 145 2.15 -9.03 42.55
N VAL A 146 3.13 -9.94 42.63
CA VAL A 146 3.06 -11.04 43.60
C VAL A 146 3.09 -10.51 45.03
N GLU A 147 3.98 -9.57 45.34
CA GLU A 147 4.09 -8.99 46.68
C GLU A 147 2.79 -8.30 47.15
N ASN A 148 2.07 -7.64 46.24
CA ASN A 148 0.81 -6.95 46.55
C ASN A 148 -0.41 -7.88 46.65
N ASN A 149 -0.39 -9.04 46.01
CA ASN A 149 -1.56 -9.93 45.93
C ASN A 149 -1.44 -11.20 46.80
N ILE A 150 -0.23 -11.55 47.27
CA ILE A 150 0.01 -12.78 48.04
C ILE A 150 -0.74 -12.81 49.38
N ASP A 151 -0.92 -11.66 50.03
CA ASP A 151 -1.62 -11.56 51.33
C ASP A 151 -3.09 -11.98 51.22
N THR A 152 -3.74 -11.64 50.10
CA THR A 152 -5.14 -12.00 49.84
C THR A 152 -5.31 -13.51 49.75
N CYS A 153 -4.33 -14.21 49.18
CA CYS A 153 -4.34 -15.67 49.11
C CYS A 153 -4.05 -16.31 50.49
N ILE A 154 -3.03 -15.82 51.19
CA ILE A 154 -2.62 -16.35 52.49
C ILE A 154 -3.71 -16.12 53.56
N ASN A 155 -4.49 -15.04 53.42
CA ASN A 155 -5.62 -14.70 54.29
C ASN A 155 -5.28 -14.78 55.78
N ASP A 156 -4.13 -14.19 56.16
CA ASP A 156 -3.62 -14.17 57.53
C ASP A 156 -3.56 -15.54 58.23
N PHE A 157 -3.42 -16.62 57.44
CA PHE A 157 -3.41 -18.00 57.94
C PHE A 157 -4.63 -18.38 58.79
N GLU A 158 -5.81 -17.79 58.51
CA GLU A 158 -7.03 -17.99 59.31
C GLU A 158 -7.34 -19.48 59.57
N SER A 159 -7.17 -20.32 58.55
CA SER A 159 -7.39 -21.78 58.62
C SER A 159 -6.46 -22.53 59.58
N PHE A 160 -5.34 -21.91 60.01
CA PHE A 160 -4.30 -22.53 60.82
C PHE A 160 -4.20 -21.96 62.25
N LYS A 161 -4.94 -20.88 62.59
CA LYS A 161 -4.87 -20.18 63.89
C LYS A 161 -5.16 -21.08 65.10
N GLY A 162 -5.99 -22.11 64.93
CA GLY A 162 -6.33 -23.06 65.99
C GLY A 162 -5.23 -24.08 66.30
N ILE A 163 -4.28 -24.27 65.40
CA ILE A 163 -3.29 -25.36 65.44
C ILE A 163 -1.87 -24.82 65.66
N PHE A 164 -1.58 -23.63 65.13
CA PHE A 164 -0.26 -23.01 65.16
C PHE A 164 -0.29 -21.59 65.76
N ASP A 165 0.87 -21.13 66.23
CA ASP A 165 1.16 -19.72 66.46
C ASP A 165 2.21 -19.29 65.43
N ILE A 166 1.88 -18.30 64.59
CA ILE A 166 2.67 -17.92 63.41
C ILE A 166 3.07 -16.44 63.54
N LYS A 167 4.37 -16.18 63.65
CA LYS A 167 4.92 -14.81 63.59
C LYS A 167 5.50 -14.54 62.20
N LYS A 168 5.08 -13.42 61.62
CA LYS A 168 5.37 -13.02 60.24
C LYS A 168 6.51 -12.01 60.18
N GLY A 169 7.52 -12.29 59.37
CA GLY A 169 8.58 -11.36 59.03
C GLY A 169 8.18 -10.37 57.92
N LYS A 170 9.15 -9.56 57.47
CA LYS A 170 8.97 -8.69 56.30
C LYS A 170 8.98 -9.55 55.04
N LYS A 171 8.00 -9.34 54.15
CA LYS A 171 7.95 -10.00 52.84
C LYS A 171 8.71 -9.22 51.77
N SER A 172 9.30 -9.94 50.82
CA SER A 172 9.74 -9.42 49.52
C SER A 172 9.79 -10.54 48.49
N VAL A 173 9.58 -10.23 47.21
CA VAL A 173 9.57 -11.21 46.12
C VAL A 173 10.70 -10.94 45.14
N ARG A 174 11.32 -12.01 44.65
CA ARG A 174 12.35 -11.94 43.61
C ARG A 174 12.20 -13.08 42.61
N SER A 175 12.07 -12.74 41.34
CA SER A 175 12.03 -13.69 40.23
C SER A 175 13.40 -13.88 39.57
N VAL A 176 13.64 -15.08 39.04
CA VAL A 176 14.84 -15.46 38.29
C VAL A 176 14.41 -16.08 36.97
N ILE A 177 14.77 -15.43 35.86
CA ILE A 177 14.45 -15.88 34.50
C ILE A 177 15.59 -16.79 34.03
N LYS A 178 15.25 -17.99 33.54
CA LYS A 178 16.17 -18.96 32.93
C LYS A 178 15.76 -19.18 31.48
N ASP A 179 16.47 -20.06 30.77
CA ASP A 179 16.17 -20.37 29.35
C ASP A 179 14.78 -21.02 29.19
N GLU A 180 14.48 -22.01 30.00
CA GLU A 180 13.28 -22.86 29.87
C GLU A 180 12.23 -22.65 30.98
N SER A 181 12.50 -21.77 31.94
CA SER A 181 11.63 -21.57 33.09
C SER A 181 11.85 -20.21 33.76
N ILE A 182 10.89 -19.82 34.59
CA ILE A 182 11.01 -18.70 35.50
C ILE A 182 10.71 -19.18 36.92
N SER A 183 11.55 -18.79 37.88
CA SER A 183 11.39 -19.15 39.28
C SER A 183 11.05 -17.92 40.12
N PHE A 184 10.16 -18.06 41.10
CA PHE A 184 9.80 -17.02 42.06
C PHE A 184 10.25 -17.44 43.46
N ILE A 185 10.95 -16.54 44.15
CA ILE A 185 11.38 -16.71 45.53
C ILE A 185 10.67 -15.65 46.37
N LEU A 186 9.88 -16.10 47.33
CA LEU A 186 9.22 -15.26 48.33
C LEU A 186 10.06 -15.30 49.61
N ASP A 187 10.81 -14.24 49.86
CA ASP A 187 11.51 -14.03 51.12
C ASP A 187 10.46 -13.58 52.15
N TYR A 188 9.91 -14.52 52.91
CA TYR A 188 8.86 -14.28 53.90
C TYR A 188 9.08 -15.15 55.15
N PRO A 189 9.96 -14.71 56.07
CA PRO A 189 10.31 -15.49 57.24
C PRO A 189 9.10 -15.75 58.15
N LEU A 190 8.78 -17.02 58.39
CA LEU A 190 7.73 -17.45 59.31
C LEU A 190 8.33 -18.19 60.50
N ASP A 191 8.11 -17.67 61.71
CA ASP A 191 8.37 -18.42 62.94
C ASP A 191 7.08 -19.11 63.39
N ILE A 192 7.05 -20.43 63.26
CA ILE A 192 5.88 -21.27 63.49
C ILE A 192 6.09 -22.06 64.79
N THR A 193 5.13 -21.99 65.70
CA THR A 193 5.09 -22.81 66.92
C THR A 193 3.88 -23.74 66.87
N TYR A 194 4.10 -25.05 66.92
CA TYR A 194 3.02 -26.03 66.97
C TYR A 194 2.47 -26.14 68.40
N ARG A 195 1.17 -25.87 68.58
CA ARG A 195 0.59 -25.68 69.92
C ARG A 195 0.59 -26.94 70.78
N SER A 196 0.50 -28.13 70.20
CA SER A 196 0.43 -29.38 70.96
C SER A 196 1.79 -29.88 71.44
N THR A 197 2.88 -29.61 70.70
CA THR A 197 4.23 -30.11 71.02
C THR A 197 5.21 -29.01 71.45
N ASN A 198 4.84 -27.73 71.31
CA ASN A 198 5.75 -26.58 71.42
C ASN A 198 6.96 -26.64 70.47
N GLU A 199 6.88 -27.44 69.40
CA GLU A 199 7.88 -27.48 68.35
C GLU A 199 7.95 -26.12 67.64
N LYS A 200 9.16 -25.56 67.51
CA LYS A 200 9.41 -24.28 66.85
C LYS A 200 10.19 -24.50 65.57
N ILE A 201 9.67 -23.97 64.47
CA ILE A 201 10.28 -24.06 63.15
C ILE A 201 10.33 -22.67 62.53
N ASN A 202 11.44 -22.34 61.90
CA ASN A 202 11.60 -21.14 61.10
C ASN A 202 11.64 -21.52 59.62
N ILE A 203 10.77 -20.92 58.82
CA ILE A 203 10.80 -21.05 57.35
C ILE A 203 11.21 -19.69 56.78
N PRO A 204 12.44 -19.54 56.26
CA PRO A 204 12.94 -18.23 55.83
C PRO A 204 12.39 -17.75 54.48
N TYR A 205 12.06 -18.68 53.57
CA TYR A 205 11.58 -18.37 52.22
C TYR A 205 10.73 -19.50 51.63
N PHE A 206 10.00 -19.17 50.55
CA PHE A 206 9.22 -20.09 49.75
C PHE A 206 9.63 -19.99 48.27
N TYR A 207 9.49 -21.09 47.53
CA TYR A 207 9.97 -21.21 46.15
C TYR A 207 8.91 -21.88 45.27
N THR A 208 8.71 -21.36 44.06
CA THR A 208 8.01 -22.03 42.96
C THR A 208 8.70 -21.77 41.62
N ALA A 209 8.45 -22.61 40.62
CA ALA A 209 8.95 -22.44 39.26
C ALA A 209 7.89 -22.80 38.22
N HIS A 210 7.78 -21.96 37.20
CA HIS A 210 6.87 -22.13 36.07
C HIS A 210 7.68 -22.47 34.82
N ASN A 211 7.24 -23.48 34.06
CA ASN A 211 7.85 -23.87 32.79
C ASN A 211 7.40 -22.91 31.67
N VAL A 212 7.90 -21.67 31.71
CA VAL A 212 7.60 -20.64 30.70
C VAL A 212 8.93 -20.14 30.12
N LYS A 213 9.07 -20.23 28.79
CA LYS A 213 10.24 -19.75 28.02
C LYS A 213 10.25 -18.23 27.85
N LEU A 214 10.10 -17.49 28.95
CA LEU A 214 9.92 -16.02 28.92
C LEU A 214 11.09 -15.30 28.22
N LYS A 215 12.30 -15.84 28.34
CA LYS A 215 13.49 -15.35 27.62
C LYS A 215 13.30 -15.39 26.10
N GLU A 216 12.99 -16.57 25.55
CA GLU A 216 12.82 -16.76 24.09
C GLU A 216 11.64 -15.93 23.57
N ILE A 217 10.53 -15.90 24.31
CA ILE A 217 9.34 -15.11 23.97
C ILE A 217 9.68 -13.61 23.87
N TYR A 218 10.38 -13.08 24.88
CA TYR A 218 10.79 -11.68 24.89
C TYR A 218 11.78 -11.36 23.76
N MET A 219 12.70 -12.28 23.45
CA MET A 219 13.64 -12.11 22.33
C MET A 219 12.91 -12.07 20.99
N LEU A 220 11.97 -12.98 20.74
CA LEU A 220 11.16 -12.96 19.51
C LEU A 220 10.32 -11.68 19.40
N ALA A 221 9.72 -11.22 20.50
CA ALA A 221 9.00 -9.94 20.53
C ALA A 221 9.91 -8.76 20.18
N GLN A 222 11.14 -8.78 20.70
CA GLN A 222 12.15 -7.76 20.40
C GLN A 222 12.61 -7.81 18.93
N ASP A 223 12.81 -8.99 18.37
CA ASP A 223 13.23 -9.16 16.97
C ASP A 223 12.11 -8.69 16.03
N ILE A 224 10.85 -9.01 16.30
CA ILE A 224 9.69 -8.50 15.53
C ILE A 224 9.63 -6.97 15.61
N PHE A 225 9.76 -6.41 16.81
CA PHE A 225 9.77 -4.96 17.01
C PHE A 225 10.92 -4.28 16.26
N GLN A 226 12.12 -4.86 16.28
CA GLN A 226 13.27 -4.29 15.58
C GLN A 226 13.13 -4.41 14.06
N ALA A 227 12.63 -5.54 13.55
CA ALA A 227 12.36 -5.73 12.14
C ALA A 227 11.33 -4.71 11.62
N GLU A 228 10.31 -4.37 12.41
CA GLU A 228 9.36 -3.32 12.04
C GLU A 228 10.04 -1.95 11.96
N LEU A 229 10.92 -1.61 12.92
CA LEU A 229 11.69 -0.36 12.86
C LEU A 229 12.59 -0.26 11.63
N ASP A 230 13.22 -1.37 11.27
CA ASP A 230 14.25 -1.40 10.23
C ASP A 230 13.64 -1.49 8.83
N THR A 231 12.51 -2.19 8.68
CA THR A 231 11.91 -2.54 7.38
C THR A 231 10.54 -1.94 7.12
N GLN A 232 9.81 -1.49 8.16
CA GLN A 232 8.48 -0.88 8.04
C GLN A 232 7.52 -1.81 7.29
N PHE A 233 7.52 -3.09 7.68
CA PHE A 233 6.84 -4.13 6.91
C PHE A 233 5.32 -4.00 7.05
N LEU A 234 4.79 -3.48 8.16
CA LEU A 234 3.36 -3.21 8.29
C LEU A 234 2.93 -2.10 7.34
N GLU A 235 3.66 -0.97 7.30
CA GLU A 235 3.34 0.14 6.41
C GLU A 235 3.47 -0.26 4.93
N THR A 236 4.53 -0.98 4.59
CA THR A 236 4.78 -1.43 3.21
C THR A 236 3.65 -2.34 2.73
N ASN A 237 3.25 -3.33 3.53
CA ASN A 237 2.14 -4.21 3.16
C ASN A 237 0.79 -3.46 3.14
N THR A 238 0.61 -2.44 3.98
CA THR A 238 -0.58 -1.57 3.92
C THR A 238 -0.64 -0.82 2.59
N MET A 239 0.46 -0.23 2.15
CA MET A 239 0.49 0.51 0.87
C MET A 239 0.27 -0.41 -0.33
N ASN A 240 0.78 -1.65 -0.27
CA ASN A 240 0.47 -2.66 -1.29
C ASN A 240 -1.03 -2.97 -1.32
N LEU A 241 -1.66 -3.17 -0.15
CA LEU A 241 -3.10 -3.40 -0.06
C LEU A 241 -3.91 -2.20 -0.56
N ILE A 242 -3.54 -0.97 -0.19
CA ILE A 242 -4.19 0.24 -0.71
C ILE A 242 -4.12 0.26 -2.24
N THR A 243 -2.95 -0.04 -2.81
CA THR A 243 -2.76 -0.07 -4.26
C THR A 243 -3.67 -1.11 -4.92
N ILE A 244 -3.76 -2.32 -4.36
CA ILE A 244 -4.57 -3.43 -4.89
C ILE A 244 -6.08 -3.12 -4.81
N TYR A 245 -6.54 -2.54 -3.71
CA TYR A 245 -7.95 -2.25 -3.46
C TYR A 245 -8.39 -0.86 -3.94
N SER A 246 -7.53 -0.14 -4.65
CA SER A 246 -7.82 1.20 -5.17
C SER A 246 -8.19 1.20 -6.65
N GLY A 247 -9.03 2.15 -7.04
CA GLY A 247 -9.46 2.33 -8.41
C GLY A 247 -10.35 3.55 -8.57
N ILE A 248 -10.57 4.01 -9.81
CA ILE A 248 -11.47 5.13 -10.12
C ILE A 248 -12.92 4.63 -10.13
N ASP A 249 -13.39 4.18 -8.96
CA ASP A 249 -14.73 3.63 -8.71
C ASP A 249 -15.21 4.03 -7.30
N PRO A 250 -16.43 4.56 -7.10
CA PRO A 250 -16.97 4.94 -5.78
C PRO A 250 -17.05 3.80 -4.74
N GLU A 251 -16.97 2.54 -5.16
CA GLU A 251 -16.97 1.34 -4.31
C GLU A 251 -15.56 0.83 -3.98
N MET A 252 -14.51 1.41 -4.57
CA MET A 252 -13.10 1.08 -4.31
C MET A 252 -12.40 2.16 -3.46
N LEU A 253 -11.17 1.92 -3.02
CA LEU A 253 -10.35 2.95 -2.39
C LEU A 253 -9.93 4.04 -3.41
N PRO A 254 -9.81 5.31 -3.00
CA PRO A 254 -9.19 6.35 -3.82
C PRO A 254 -7.75 5.96 -4.26
N PRO A 255 -7.39 6.05 -5.55
CA PRO A 255 -6.07 5.64 -5.98
C PRO A 255 -4.95 6.60 -5.55
N ILE A 256 -3.73 6.07 -5.38
CA ILE A 256 -2.54 6.89 -5.07
C ILE A 256 -1.94 7.55 -6.32
N ALA A 257 -2.30 7.05 -7.50
CA ALA A 257 -1.97 7.60 -8.79
C ALA A 257 -3.06 7.20 -9.80
N GLY A 258 -3.57 8.15 -10.56
CA GLY A 258 -4.56 7.88 -11.59
C GLY A 258 -4.92 9.13 -12.38
N LEU A 259 -4.79 9.08 -13.70
CA LEU A 259 -5.21 10.16 -14.59
C LEU A 259 -6.43 9.71 -15.38
N GLN A 260 -7.51 10.48 -15.29
CA GLN A 260 -8.70 10.25 -16.10
C GLN A 260 -8.86 11.37 -17.12
N PHE A 261 -8.96 11.00 -18.39
CA PHE A 261 -9.14 11.93 -19.50
C PHE A 261 -10.57 11.83 -20.06
N PHE A 262 -11.04 12.91 -20.68
CA PHE A 262 -12.21 12.95 -21.55
C PHE A 262 -13.56 12.53 -20.90
N THR A 263 -13.70 12.66 -19.57
CA THR A 263 -14.97 12.40 -18.84
C THR A 263 -15.54 13.63 -18.12
N ALA A 264 -16.84 13.88 -18.33
CA ALA A 264 -17.58 14.88 -17.55
C ALA A 264 -18.03 14.35 -16.18
N GLN A 265 -18.05 13.02 -16.01
CA GLN A 265 -18.44 12.38 -14.75
C GLN A 265 -17.21 12.20 -13.86
N ARG A 266 -17.25 12.80 -12.67
CA ARG A 266 -16.23 12.69 -11.63
C ARG A 266 -16.64 11.61 -10.64
N VAL A 267 -15.67 10.78 -10.27
CA VAL A 267 -15.82 9.86 -9.15
C VAL A 267 -15.45 10.59 -7.86
N PHE A 268 -16.26 10.40 -6.83
CA PHE A 268 -16.04 10.97 -5.51
C PHE A 268 -16.18 9.90 -4.47
N TRP A 269 -15.48 10.07 -3.36
CA TRP A 269 -15.63 9.24 -2.18
C TRP A 269 -16.01 10.09 -0.98
N THR A 270 -16.53 9.44 0.05
CA THR A 270 -16.63 10.04 1.38
C THR A 270 -15.61 9.38 2.28
N ARG A 271 -14.87 10.16 3.05
CA ARG A 271 -13.83 9.64 3.94
C ARG A 271 -14.39 8.62 4.93
N SER A 272 -15.62 8.80 5.42
CA SER A 272 -16.31 7.84 6.27
C SER A 272 -16.47 6.47 5.59
N LYS A 273 -16.94 6.43 4.33
CA LYS A 273 -17.07 5.18 3.57
C LYS A 273 -15.71 4.54 3.27
N VAL A 274 -14.70 5.34 2.93
CA VAL A 274 -13.33 4.85 2.71
C VAL A 274 -12.74 4.27 4.00
N LYS A 275 -13.00 4.91 5.14
CA LYS A 275 -12.61 4.40 6.46
C LYS A 275 -13.28 3.06 6.77
N ASP A 276 -14.57 2.92 6.49
CA ASP A 276 -15.30 1.66 6.67
C ASP A 276 -14.74 0.54 5.78
N LEU A 277 -14.48 0.82 4.49
CA LEU A 277 -13.86 -0.11 3.55
C LEU A 277 -12.47 -0.52 4.04
N MET A 278 -11.68 0.45 4.51
CA MET A 278 -10.34 0.21 5.06
C MET A 278 -10.38 -0.75 6.26
N ILE A 279 -11.28 -0.50 7.22
CA ILE A 279 -11.39 -1.28 8.46
C ILE A 279 -11.90 -2.70 8.17
N ASN A 280 -12.89 -2.86 7.30
CA ASN A 280 -13.61 -4.12 7.17
C ASN A 280 -13.11 -5.01 6.03
N ASP A 281 -12.55 -4.41 4.97
CA ASP A 281 -12.26 -5.13 3.73
C ASP A 281 -10.78 -5.08 3.33
N VAL A 282 -9.97 -4.17 3.89
CA VAL A 282 -8.56 -4.00 3.49
C VAL A 282 -7.59 -4.38 4.60
N LEU A 283 -7.64 -3.71 5.76
CA LEU A 283 -6.74 -3.97 6.88
C LEU A 283 -6.81 -5.37 7.49
N PRO A 284 -7.93 -6.13 7.43
CA PRO A 284 -7.94 -7.51 7.90
C PRO A 284 -6.89 -8.41 7.22
N PHE A 285 -6.49 -8.08 5.98
CA PHE A 285 -5.44 -8.81 5.26
C PHE A 285 -4.05 -8.64 5.88
N ILE A 286 -3.81 -7.62 6.71
CA ILE A 286 -2.57 -7.50 7.50
C ILE A 286 -2.40 -8.69 8.44
N GLY A 287 -3.49 -9.31 8.89
CA GLY A 287 -3.46 -10.55 9.68
C GLY A 287 -2.91 -11.77 8.93
N LEU A 288 -2.70 -11.68 7.61
CA LEU A 288 -2.07 -12.73 6.82
C LEU A 288 -0.53 -12.73 6.91
N ILE A 289 0.08 -11.70 7.49
CA ILE A 289 1.52 -11.65 7.67
C ILE A 289 1.98 -12.83 8.56
N ARG A 290 3.08 -13.47 8.16
CA ARG A 290 3.67 -14.64 8.85
C ARG A 290 5.13 -14.37 9.20
N ILE A 291 5.52 -14.76 10.42
CA ILE A 291 6.90 -14.63 10.90
C ILE A 291 7.67 -15.93 10.63
N MET A 292 8.62 -15.87 9.70
CA MET A 292 9.31 -17.04 9.10
C MET A 292 10.20 -17.85 10.06
N ASN A 293 10.49 -17.34 11.26
CA ASN A 293 11.39 -18.00 12.19
C ASN A 293 10.64 -18.72 13.32
N THR A 294 9.35 -19.03 13.15
CA THR A 294 8.47 -19.61 14.18
C THR A 294 7.89 -20.96 13.75
N GLY A 295 7.25 -21.70 14.65
CA GLY A 295 6.87 -23.11 14.45
C GLY A 295 5.68 -23.37 13.50
N ASP A 296 4.95 -22.33 13.06
CA ASP A 296 3.63 -22.47 12.42
C ASP A 296 3.56 -21.76 11.04
N ILE A 297 4.60 -21.89 10.22
CA ILE A 297 4.60 -21.28 8.88
C ILE A 297 4.10 -22.30 7.86
N TYR A 298 2.81 -22.23 7.57
CA TYR A 298 2.30 -22.74 6.30
C TYR A 298 2.38 -21.58 5.30
N PRO A 299 3.27 -21.64 4.28
CA PRO A 299 3.25 -20.64 3.23
C PRO A 299 1.85 -20.64 2.60
N ILE A 300 1.31 -19.43 2.41
CA ILE A 300 0.05 -19.28 1.68
C ILE A 300 0.35 -19.69 0.25
N ASN A 301 -0.10 -20.88 -0.13
CA ASN A 301 -0.02 -21.35 -1.51
C ASN A 301 -1.29 -20.88 -2.22
N PRO A 302 -1.22 -19.87 -3.10
CA PRO A 302 -2.36 -19.50 -3.92
C PRO A 302 -2.79 -20.72 -4.73
N ARG A 303 -4.05 -21.13 -4.57
CA ARG A 303 -4.68 -22.22 -5.35
C ARG A 303 -5.42 -21.63 -6.57
N GLY A 304 -4.84 -20.62 -7.20
CA GLY A 304 -5.40 -20.01 -8.40
C GLY A 304 -5.36 -21.00 -9.57
N THR A 305 -6.47 -21.13 -10.29
CA THR A 305 -6.56 -21.90 -11.55
C THR A 305 -6.14 -21.08 -12.77
N ASP A 306 -5.88 -19.78 -12.58
CA ASP A 306 -5.61 -18.82 -13.65
C ASP A 306 -4.14 -18.39 -13.60
N ALA A 307 -3.37 -18.76 -14.63
CA ALA A 307 -1.92 -18.61 -14.65
C ALA A 307 -1.47 -17.14 -14.61
N ASP A 308 -2.32 -16.24 -15.08
CA ASP A 308 -2.02 -14.82 -15.27
C ASP A 308 -1.87 -14.04 -13.95
N TYR A 309 -2.45 -14.54 -12.85
CA TYR A 309 -2.41 -13.87 -11.54
C TYR A 309 -1.46 -14.51 -10.54
N ILE A 310 -0.90 -15.70 -10.83
CA ILE A 310 -0.04 -16.44 -9.91
C ILE A 310 1.19 -15.62 -9.51
N ALA A 311 1.84 -14.93 -10.45
CA ALA A 311 3.04 -14.15 -10.15
C ALA A 311 2.77 -12.94 -9.23
N LEU A 312 1.62 -12.28 -9.41
CA LEU A 312 1.20 -11.16 -8.57
C LEU A 312 0.77 -11.64 -7.18
N GLU A 313 -0.03 -12.71 -7.12
CA GLU A 313 -0.44 -13.35 -5.87
C GLU A 313 0.79 -13.84 -5.08
N GLU A 314 1.73 -14.52 -5.75
CA GLU A 314 2.99 -14.94 -5.13
C GLU A 314 3.80 -13.75 -4.63
N GLY A 315 3.90 -12.66 -5.39
CA GLY A 315 4.62 -11.45 -4.99
C GLY A 315 4.07 -10.86 -3.68
N ILE A 316 2.75 -10.72 -3.60
CA ILE A 316 2.04 -10.16 -2.43
C ILE A 316 2.15 -11.10 -1.22
N TYR A 317 1.88 -12.39 -1.39
CA TYR A 317 1.97 -13.33 -0.26
C TYR A 317 3.42 -13.51 0.22
N ARG A 318 4.41 -13.42 -0.68
CA ARG A 318 5.82 -13.41 -0.30
C ARG A 318 6.21 -12.15 0.46
N SER A 319 5.67 -10.97 0.13
CA SER A 319 5.93 -9.74 0.91
C SER A 319 5.34 -9.79 2.31
N MET A 320 4.36 -10.66 2.54
CA MET A 320 3.76 -10.93 3.86
C MET A 320 4.50 -12.02 4.65
N MET A 321 5.55 -12.64 4.10
CA MET A 321 6.44 -13.54 4.84
C MET A 321 7.65 -12.77 5.37
N ILE A 322 7.67 -12.49 6.67
CA ILE A 322 8.67 -11.63 7.30
C ILE A 322 9.69 -12.46 8.08
N LYS A 323 10.95 -12.34 7.69
CA LYS A 323 12.09 -12.86 8.46
C LYS A 323 12.57 -11.78 9.42
N VAL A 324 12.41 -12.02 10.72
CA VAL A 324 12.66 -11.00 11.76
C VAL A 324 14.07 -11.07 12.36
N SER A 325 14.75 -12.22 12.26
CA SER A 325 16.17 -12.34 12.61
C SER A 325 16.79 -13.58 11.98
N GLU A 326 18.02 -13.94 12.37
CA GLU A 326 18.64 -15.23 12.04
C GLU A 326 18.36 -16.31 13.09
N ASN A 327 17.80 -15.95 14.25
CA ASN A 327 17.49 -16.89 15.31
C ASN A 327 16.21 -17.68 14.99
N ASN A 328 16.19 -18.97 15.28
CA ASN A 328 15.02 -19.83 15.08
C ASN A 328 14.25 -20.05 16.38
N TYR A 329 12.95 -19.79 16.36
CA TYR A 329 12.01 -19.87 17.47
C TYR A 329 10.92 -20.93 17.21
N TYR A 330 11.25 -22.08 16.63
CA TYR A 330 10.27 -23.10 16.22
C TYR A 330 9.39 -23.67 17.35
N GLY A 331 9.76 -23.46 18.62
CA GLY A 331 8.93 -23.80 19.77
C GLY A 331 7.79 -22.81 20.04
N LEU A 332 7.83 -21.63 19.42
CA LEU A 332 6.88 -20.54 19.58
C LEU A 332 6.10 -20.30 18.30
N LYS A 333 4.93 -19.67 18.42
CA LYS A 333 4.11 -19.19 17.30
C LYS A 333 3.99 -17.68 17.40
N ALA A 334 4.05 -16.95 16.29
CA ALA A 334 3.80 -15.52 16.26
C ALA A 334 2.75 -15.17 15.21
N ASN A 335 1.65 -14.56 15.68
CA ASN A 335 0.53 -14.17 14.83
C ASN A 335 0.33 -12.66 14.89
N ILE A 336 0.05 -12.07 13.73
CA ILE A 336 -0.35 -10.69 13.59
C ILE A 336 -1.87 -10.63 13.56
N ILE A 337 -2.46 -9.80 14.41
CA ILE A 337 -3.90 -9.68 14.61
C ILE A 337 -4.28 -8.21 14.41
N TYR A 338 -5.17 -7.98 13.45
CA TYR A 338 -5.83 -6.69 13.30
C TYR A 338 -7.04 -6.62 14.26
N PRO A 339 -7.09 -5.64 15.18
CA PRO A 339 -8.09 -5.62 16.26
C PRO A 339 -9.46 -5.07 15.85
N TYR A 340 -9.68 -4.69 14.60
CA TYR A 340 -10.89 -3.98 14.14
C TYR A 340 -11.19 -2.71 14.96
N SER A 341 -10.14 -2.02 15.40
CA SER A 341 -10.28 -0.77 16.15
C SER A 341 -10.60 0.40 15.22
N ASP A 342 -11.00 1.51 15.81
CA ASP A 342 -11.06 2.76 15.07
C ASP A 342 -9.66 3.15 14.55
N ILE A 343 -9.61 3.80 13.39
CA ILE A 343 -8.37 4.22 12.74
C ILE A 343 -8.36 5.74 12.50
N TYR A 344 -7.17 6.33 12.53
CA TYR A 344 -6.98 7.67 11.99
C TYR A 344 -6.79 7.55 10.47
N LEU A 345 -7.61 8.26 9.70
CA LEU A 345 -7.53 8.32 8.25
C LEU A 345 -7.76 9.77 7.79
N ARG A 346 -6.82 10.31 7.03
CA ARG A 346 -6.96 11.59 6.34
C ARG A 346 -6.54 11.44 4.88
N ILE A 347 -7.44 11.85 4.00
CA ILE A 347 -7.25 11.89 2.55
C ILE A 347 -7.83 13.23 2.11
N GLY A 348 -6.96 14.16 1.69
CA GLY A 348 -7.34 15.55 1.46
C GLY A 348 -7.84 16.26 2.74
N ASP A 349 -8.46 17.43 2.55
CA ASP A 349 -8.84 18.34 3.65
C ASP A 349 -10.34 18.33 4.00
N SER A 350 -11.15 17.55 3.28
CA SER A 350 -12.61 17.56 3.44
C SER A 350 -13.21 16.15 3.54
N GLU A 351 -14.45 16.04 4.02
CA GLU A 351 -15.15 14.76 4.11
C GLU A 351 -15.44 14.15 2.72
N VAL A 352 -15.59 15.00 1.71
CA VAL A 352 -15.71 14.56 0.32
C VAL A 352 -14.31 14.54 -0.30
N ILE A 353 -13.89 13.36 -0.70
CA ILE A 353 -12.64 13.15 -1.44
C ILE A 353 -12.98 13.30 -2.91
N LYS A 354 -12.37 14.31 -3.54
CA LYS A 354 -12.59 14.66 -4.94
C LYS A 354 -11.26 14.77 -5.65
N PRO A 355 -11.18 14.39 -6.94
CA PRO A 355 -9.99 14.63 -7.72
C PRO A 355 -9.73 16.13 -7.84
N ASP A 356 -8.46 16.49 -7.91
CA ASP A 356 -8.08 17.84 -8.30
C ASP A 356 -8.36 17.98 -9.81
N SER A 357 -9.14 18.99 -10.17
CA SER A 357 -9.22 19.43 -11.55
C SER A 357 -7.95 20.22 -11.85
N MET A 358 -7.18 19.78 -12.82
CA MET A 358 -5.93 20.44 -13.19
C MET A 358 -6.24 21.82 -13.78
N ASP A 359 -6.18 22.90 -13.00
CA ASP A 359 -6.51 24.27 -13.42
C ASP A 359 -5.49 24.78 -14.45
N PRO A 360 -5.83 24.82 -15.75
CA PRO A 360 -4.86 25.08 -16.78
C PRO A 360 -4.98 26.52 -17.28
N GLY A 361 -5.53 27.42 -16.44
CA GLY A 361 -5.63 28.85 -16.67
C GLY A 361 -6.81 29.29 -17.55
N ASP A 362 -6.69 30.49 -18.13
CA ASP A 362 -7.70 31.19 -18.93
C ASP A 362 -7.66 30.87 -20.43
N ASN A 363 -6.76 29.99 -20.89
CA ASN A 363 -6.69 29.58 -22.29
C ASN A 363 -8.00 28.84 -22.68
N PRO A 364 -8.75 29.31 -23.71
CA PRO A 364 -10.04 28.73 -24.10
C PRO A 364 -9.97 27.25 -24.46
N VAL A 365 -8.84 26.78 -25.00
CA VAL A 365 -8.62 25.37 -25.35
C VAL A 365 -8.29 24.55 -24.11
N MET A 366 -7.47 25.07 -23.21
CA MET A 366 -7.15 24.35 -21.97
C MET A 366 -8.31 24.35 -20.97
N LYS A 367 -9.12 25.42 -20.88
CA LYS A 367 -10.39 25.44 -20.15
C LYS A 367 -11.36 24.37 -20.65
N MET A 368 -11.38 24.14 -21.96
CA MET A 368 -12.17 23.08 -22.60
C MET A 368 -11.67 21.69 -22.18
N PHE A 369 -10.35 21.51 -21.95
CA PHE A 369 -9.76 20.27 -21.42
C PHE A 369 -9.90 20.08 -19.90
N ASN A 370 -9.91 21.16 -19.11
CA ASN A 370 -10.05 21.13 -17.64
C ASN A 370 -11.34 20.45 -17.16
N VAL A 371 -12.40 20.51 -17.96
CA VAL A 371 -13.67 19.83 -17.63
C VAL A 371 -13.51 18.30 -17.62
N PHE A 372 -12.50 17.78 -18.33
CA PHE A 372 -12.38 16.37 -18.65
C PHE A 372 -11.07 15.71 -18.19
N LEU A 373 -10.13 16.45 -17.61
CA LEU A 373 -8.90 15.91 -17.04
C LEU A 373 -8.96 15.98 -15.52
N HIS A 374 -9.01 14.81 -14.88
CA HIS A 374 -9.12 14.68 -13.42
C HIS A 374 -7.90 13.90 -12.91
N ASP A 375 -7.17 14.50 -11.98
CA ASP A 375 -6.06 13.86 -11.29
C ASP A 375 -6.57 13.20 -10.00
N TYR A 376 -6.52 11.88 -9.98
CA TYR A 376 -6.85 11.01 -8.85
C TYR A 376 -5.57 10.51 -8.16
N SER A 377 -4.65 11.42 -7.85
CA SER A 377 -3.42 11.12 -7.11
C SER A 377 -3.58 11.49 -5.63
N PHE A 378 -4.22 10.61 -4.86
CA PHE A 378 -4.51 10.91 -3.45
C PHE A 378 -3.36 10.57 -2.50
N LYS A 379 -3.21 11.43 -1.49
CA LYS A 379 -2.25 11.25 -0.40
C LYS A 379 -2.98 10.75 0.84
N TYR A 380 -2.54 9.59 1.34
CA TYR A 380 -3.05 8.97 2.55
C TYR A 380 -2.17 9.32 3.74
N ASP A 381 -2.82 9.80 4.80
CA ASP A 381 -2.31 9.67 6.15
C ASP A 381 -3.17 8.65 6.89
N ILE A 382 -2.56 7.56 7.33
CA ILE A 382 -3.25 6.48 8.05
C ILE A 382 -2.44 6.10 9.29
N THR A 383 -3.14 5.92 10.40
CA THR A 383 -2.60 5.35 11.63
C THR A 383 -3.59 4.33 12.19
N TYR A 384 -3.12 3.10 12.41
CA TYR A 384 -3.93 2.03 12.98
C TYR A 384 -3.06 1.03 13.77
N PRO A 385 -3.65 0.34 14.76
CA PRO A 385 -2.90 -0.58 15.60
C PRO A 385 -2.95 -2.03 15.10
N VAL A 386 -1.91 -2.77 15.49
CA VAL A 386 -1.72 -4.19 15.23
C VAL A 386 -1.27 -4.87 16.50
N ILE A 387 -1.86 -6.04 16.80
CA ILE A 387 -1.43 -6.88 17.92
C ILE A 387 -0.54 -7.99 17.38
N VAL A 388 0.65 -8.14 17.97
CA VAL A 388 1.50 -9.31 17.75
C VAL A 388 1.32 -10.22 18.95
N ARG A 389 0.78 -11.42 18.73
CA ARG A 389 0.61 -12.45 19.75
C ARG A 389 1.63 -13.56 19.57
N ILE A 390 2.45 -13.76 20.58
CA ILE A 390 3.44 -14.84 20.66
C ILE A 390 2.91 -15.90 21.62
N SER A 391 2.82 -17.14 21.16
CA SER A 391 2.25 -18.25 21.93
C SER A 391 3.29 -19.36 22.15
N ASP A 392 3.42 -19.80 23.40
CA ASP A 392 4.13 -21.02 23.79
C ASP A 392 3.10 -22.09 24.19
N PRO A 393 2.80 -23.08 23.34
CA PRO A 393 1.79 -24.10 23.65
C PRO A 393 2.25 -25.12 24.70
N LYS A 394 3.55 -25.19 25.02
CA LYS A 394 4.08 -26.14 26.03
C LYS A 394 4.17 -25.52 27.42
N ALA A 395 3.98 -24.21 27.53
CA ALA A 395 4.03 -23.50 28.80
C ALA A 395 2.95 -24.00 29.78
N PHE A 396 3.21 -23.81 31.09
CA PHE A 396 2.35 -24.27 32.19
C PHE A 396 1.90 -25.73 32.02
N ASN A 397 2.88 -26.61 31.81
CA ASN A 397 2.68 -28.05 31.57
C ASN A 397 1.65 -28.38 30.47
N GLY A 398 1.55 -27.55 29.43
CA GLY A 398 0.65 -27.76 28.29
C GLY A 398 -0.66 -26.97 28.34
N GLU A 399 -0.88 -26.13 29.35
CA GLU A 399 -2.00 -25.16 29.33
C GLU A 399 -1.79 -24.03 28.33
N GLY A 400 -0.53 -23.73 27.98
CA GLY A 400 -0.14 -22.69 27.04
C GLY A 400 0.04 -21.31 27.68
N TYR A 401 0.82 -20.45 27.01
CA TYR A 401 1.07 -19.08 27.45
C TYR A 401 1.13 -18.14 26.26
N ASP A 402 0.42 -17.01 26.37
CA ASP A 402 0.40 -15.95 25.37
C ASP A 402 1.11 -14.69 25.89
N PHE A 403 1.88 -14.08 25.00
CA PHE A 403 2.50 -12.77 25.18
C PHE A 403 2.11 -11.87 24.02
N SER A 404 1.37 -10.80 24.31
CA SER A 404 0.82 -9.89 23.31
C SER A 404 1.46 -8.50 23.43
N ILE A 405 1.94 -7.97 22.31
CA ILE A 405 2.42 -6.59 22.19
C ILE A 405 1.58 -5.83 21.16
N ALA A 406 1.44 -4.52 21.35
CA ALA A 406 0.79 -3.64 20.38
C ALA A 406 1.84 -2.81 19.63
N LEU A 407 1.70 -2.76 18.30
CA LEU A 407 2.45 -1.92 17.39
C LEU A 407 1.47 -1.02 16.65
N GLU A 408 1.89 0.19 16.31
CA GLU A 408 1.07 1.13 15.54
C GLU A 408 1.69 1.38 14.17
N THR A 409 0.93 1.09 13.11
CA THR A 409 1.34 1.34 11.73
C THR A 409 1.10 2.81 11.39
N ASN A 410 2.11 3.48 10.84
CA ASN A 410 2.10 4.93 10.67
C ASN A 410 2.56 5.39 9.29
N ILE A 411 1.62 5.87 8.48
CA ILE A 411 1.87 6.37 7.11
C ILE A 411 1.45 7.83 7.03
N ARG A 412 2.28 8.67 6.42
CA ARG A 412 1.99 10.08 6.11
C ARG A 412 2.34 10.36 4.67
N GLN A 413 1.42 10.95 3.92
CA GLN A 413 1.56 11.24 2.50
C GLN A 413 2.04 10.03 1.67
N ASN A 414 1.44 8.85 1.89
CA ASN A 414 1.82 7.58 1.26
C ASN A 414 3.23 7.05 1.60
N VAL A 415 3.91 7.65 2.59
CA VAL A 415 5.26 7.25 3.02
C VAL A 415 5.24 6.77 4.48
N PRO A 416 5.93 5.67 4.82
CA PRO A 416 6.09 5.23 6.20
C PRO A 416 6.82 6.27 7.07
N VAL A 417 6.30 6.58 8.26
CA VAL A 417 6.97 7.51 9.19
C VAL A 417 8.21 6.83 9.78
N LYS A 418 9.38 7.45 9.61
CA LYS A 418 10.65 6.95 10.19
C LYS A 418 10.90 7.55 11.57
N GLY A 419 11.33 6.72 12.53
CA GLY A 419 11.83 7.19 13.81
C GLY A 419 13.24 7.77 13.70
N ASN A 420 13.50 8.91 14.34
CA ASN A 420 14.87 9.37 14.64
C ASN A 420 15.39 8.62 15.87
N ILE A 421 15.88 7.41 15.66
CA ILE A 421 16.71 6.69 16.64
C ILE A 421 18.08 6.52 15.98
N THR A 422 19.15 6.95 16.65
CA THR A 422 20.53 6.75 16.17
C THR A 422 20.79 5.26 16.00
N VAL A 423 20.67 4.79 14.77
CA VAL A 423 20.99 3.44 14.35
C VAL A 423 22.51 3.31 14.39
N ILE A 424 23.01 2.26 15.05
CA ILE A 424 24.39 1.82 14.91
C ILE A 424 24.60 1.53 13.42
N ASN A 425 25.52 2.28 12.82
CA ASN A 425 25.88 2.24 11.42
C ASN A 425 26.23 0.80 10.98
N LEU A 426 25.30 0.13 10.31
CA LEU A 426 25.50 -1.18 9.70
C LEU A 426 25.83 -0.99 8.22
N GLY A 427 27.03 -0.46 7.96
CA GLY A 427 27.68 -0.49 6.64
C GLY A 427 26.94 0.23 5.50
N PRO A 428 27.63 0.52 4.39
CA PRO A 428 26.96 0.98 3.20
C PRO A 428 26.09 -0.16 2.67
N SER A 429 24.79 0.07 2.52
CA SER A 429 23.99 -0.67 1.53
C SER A 429 24.71 -0.50 0.20
N ALA A 430 25.24 -1.59 -0.34
CA ALA A 430 25.74 -1.57 -1.70
C ALA A 430 24.57 -1.17 -2.59
N THR A 431 24.64 0.03 -3.17
CA THR A 431 23.84 0.37 -4.34
C THR A 431 24.26 -0.62 -5.42
N ILE A 432 23.49 -1.69 -5.60
CA ILE A 432 23.68 -2.62 -6.70
C ILE A 432 23.36 -1.83 -7.97
N ASP A 433 24.39 -1.53 -8.75
CA ASP A 433 24.23 -1.01 -10.10
C ASP A 433 23.80 -2.17 -11.00
N LEU A 434 22.50 -2.24 -11.30
CA LEU A 434 21.90 -3.30 -12.12
C LEU A 434 22.34 -3.21 -13.59
N GLU A 435 22.97 -2.11 -14.02
CA GLU A 435 23.57 -1.98 -15.36
C GLU A 435 24.99 -2.53 -15.43
N SER A 436 25.60 -2.91 -14.28
CA SER A 436 26.97 -3.39 -14.24
C SER A 436 27.13 -4.73 -14.97
N GLU A 437 28.30 -4.91 -15.59
CA GLU A 437 28.65 -6.15 -16.31
C GLU A 437 28.59 -7.41 -15.44
N GLU A 438 28.69 -7.24 -14.13
CA GLU A 438 28.65 -8.30 -13.12
C GLU A 438 27.23 -8.86 -12.90
N GLN A 439 26.19 -8.09 -13.22
CA GLN A 439 24.79 -8.51 -13.10
C GLN A 439 24.27 -9.24 -14.36
N LYS A 440 25.00 -9.15 -15.48
CA LYS A 440 24.65 -9.79 -16.75
C LYS A 440 24.93 -11.29 -16.72
N VAL A 441 23.90 -12.10 -16.99
CA VAL A 441 24.07 -13.56 -17.13
C VAL A 441 25.05 -13.82 -18.26
N ASN A 442 26.01 -14.71 -18.03
CA ASN A 442 27.08 -15.03 -19.00
C ASN A 442 26.57 -15.93 -20.14
N ARG A 443 25.58 -15.45 -20.89
CA ARG A 443 25.02 -16.08 -22.09
C ARG A 443 24.47 -15.03 -23.04
N THR A 444 24.54 -15.31 -24.33
CA THR A 444 23.98 -14.45 -25.36
C THR A 444 22.54 -14.81 -25.68
N ILE A 445 21.72 -13.79 -25.89
CA ILE A 445 20.35 -13.89 -26.37
C ILE A 445 20.31 -13.17 -27.71
N THR A 446 19.62 -13.80 -28.67
CA THR A 446 19.47 -13.27 -30.03
C THR A 446 18.05 -12.76 -30.22
N PHE A 447 17.92 -11.52 -30.69
CA PHE A 447 16.65 -10.90 -31.02
C PHE A 447 16.59 -10.66 -32.52
N LYS A 448 15.62 -11.24 -33.23
CA LYS A 448 15.36 -11.01 -34.65
C LYS A 448 14.07 -10.21 -34.82
N THR A 449 14.08 -9.20 -35.68
CA THR A 449 12.95 -8.29 -35.85
C THR A 449 12.52 -8.17 -37.31
N HIS A 450 11.21 -8.19 -37.55
CA HIS A 450 10.61 -8.08 -38.88
C HIS A 450 9.47 -7.06 -38.91
N ASP A 451 9.26 -6.47 -40.09
CA ASP A 451 8.08 -5.68 -40.39
C ASP A 451 6.89 -6.63 -40.62
N LYS A 452 5.83 -6.48 -39.83
CA LYS A 452 4.71 -7.42 -39.83
C LYS A 452 3.90 -7.42 -41.12
N HIS A 453 3.84 -6.29 -41.82
CA HIS A 453 3.09 -6.12 -43.07
C HIS A 453 3.90 -6.62 -44.27
N THR A 454 5.14 -6.15 -44.43
CA THR A 454 5.98 -6.46 -45.60
C THR A 454 6.79 -7.74 -45.44
N LYS A 455 6.90 -8.28 -44.22
CA LYS A 455 7.74 -9.43 -43.83
C LYS A 455 9.25 -9.23 -44.05
N LYS A 456 9.70 -7.99 -44.27
CA LYS A 456 11.12 -7.66 -44.45
C LYS A 456 11.84 -7.54 -43.10
N PRO A 457 13.17 -7.78 -43.06
CA PRO A 457 13.97 -7.51 -41.87
C PRO A 457 13.86 -6.06 -41.39
N LEU A 458 13.71 -5.86 -40.09
CA LEU A 458 13.49 -4.54 -39.47
C LEU A 458 14.65 -4.16 -38.55
N VAL A 459 15.57 -3.32 -39.02
CA VAL A 459 16.72 -2.79 -38.25
C VAL A 459 16.33 -1.62 -37.35
N ASP A 460 17.22 -1.15 -36.48
CA ASP A 460 17.03 0.00 -35.59
C ASP A 460 15.85 -0.15 -34.61
N VAL A 461 15.51 -1.39 -34.23
CA VAL A 461 14.55 -1.65 -33.15
C VAL A 461 15.28 -1.63 -31.82
N ILE A 462 14.85 -0.77 -30.90
CA ILE A 462 15.37 -0.73 -29.54
C ILE A 462 14.77 -1.89 -28.76
N VAL A 463 15.64 -2.72 -28.19
CA VAL A 463 15.26 -3.80 -27.30
C VAL A 463 15.48 -3.33 -25.86
N TYR A 464 14.40 -3.28 -25.09
CA TYR A 464 14.44 -3.08 -23.64
C TYR A 464 14.24 -4.41 -22.95
N TYR A 465 14.80 -4.53 -21.75
CA TYR A 465 14.43 -5.58 -20.82
C TYR A 465 14.04 -4.93 -19.49
N ARG A 466 12.91 -5.36 -18.94
CA ARG A 466 12.28 -4.80 -17.74
C ARG A 466 12.18 -5.90 -16.69
N CYS A 467 12.78 -5.66 -15.53
CA CYS A 467 12.75 -6.56 -14.37
C CYS A 467 12.75 -5.69 -13.10
N GLY A 468 11.56 -5.25 -12.67
CA GLY A 468 11.41 -4.19 -11.66
C GLY A 468 11.75 -2.80 -12.20
N THR A 469 12.94 -2.62 -12.79
CA THR A 469 13.38 -1.43 -13.54
C THR A 469 13.57 -1.75 -15.02
N GLN A 470 13.49 -0.73 -15.90
CA GLN A 470 13.67 -0.88 -17.35
C GLN A 470 15.08 -0.43 -17.77
N PHE A 471 15.74 -1.22 -18.61
CA PHE A 471 17.07 -0.92 -19.13
C PHE A 471 17.18 -1.24 -20.63
N VAL A 472 18.07 -0.54 -21.30
CA VAL A 472 18.31 -0.68 -22.74
C VAL A 472 19.27 -1.84 -22.98
N VAL A 473 18.84 -2.82 -23.78
CA VAL A 473 19.68 -3.97 -24.17
C VAL A 473 20.53 -3.63 -25.40
N GLY A 474 19.94 -2.90 -26.36
CA GLY A 474 20.62 -2.45 -27.58
C GLY A 474 19.67 -2.24 -28.75
N LEU A 475 20.25 -2.05 -29.95
CA LEU A 475 19.55 -1.83 -31.21
C LEU A 475 19.78 -3.02 -32.16
N THR A 476 18.75 -3.42 -32.91
CA THR A 476 18.92 -4.43 -33.97
C THR A 476 19.65 -3.87 -35.18
N ALA A 477 20.54 -4.66 -35.78
CA ALA A 477 21.34 -4.28 -36.94
C ALA A 477 21.29 -5.36 -38.03
N LEU A 478 21.58 -4.98 -39.27
CA LEU A 478 21.61 -5.92 -40.40
C LEU A 478 22.86 -6.80 -40.32
N THR A 479 22.71 -8.10 -40.52
CA THR A 479 23.83 -9.06 -40.60
C THR A 479 24.28 -9.28 -42.04
N GLU A 480 25.42 -9.97 -42.19
CA GLU A 480 25.94 -10.42 -43.50
C GLU A 480 24.94 -11.33 -44.25
N ASP A 481 24.08 -12.04 -43.51
CA ASP A 481 23.03 -12.91 -44.04
C ASP A 481 21.71 -12.16 -44.35
N ASN A 482 21.73 -10.81 -44.30
CA ASN A 482 20.57 -9.95 -44.57
C ASN A 482 19.40 -10.17 -43.59
N GLU A 483 19.68 -10.53 -42.34
CA GLU A 483 18.72 -10.57 -41.23
C GLU A 483 18.90 -9.35 -40.31
N ALA A 484 17.82 -8.85 -39.72
CA ALA A 484 17.90 -7.78 -38.72
C ALA A 484 17.92 -8.40 -37.32
N MET A 485 19.05 -8.31 -36.61
CA MET A 485 19.18 -8.91 -35.28
C MET A 485 20.07 -8.14 -34.31
N LEU A 486 19.88 -8.42 -33.02
CA LEU A 486 20.75 -8.02 -31.91
C LEU A 486 21.19 -9.27 -31.15
N VAL A 487 22.49 -9.40 -30.89
CA VAL A 487 23.04 -10.41 -29.98
C VAL A 487 23.61 -9.69 -28.76
N SER A 488 23.01 -9.93 -27.59
CA SER A 488 23.42 -9.23 -26.37
C SER A 488 23.27 -10.11 -25.13
N ARG A 489 23.81 -9.64 -24.01
CA ARG A 489 23.63 -10.23 -22.67
C ARG A 489 22.66 -9.38 -21.87
N MET A 490 21.86 -10.02 -21.03
CA MET A 490 20.87 -9.37 -20.17
C MET A 490 21.14 -9.71 -18.69
N PRO A 491 20.75 -8.84 -17.74
CA PRO A 491 20.87 -9.10 -16.32
C PRO A 491 19.95 -10.23 -15.85
N TYR A 492 20.34 -10.88 -14.75
CA TYR A 492 19.54 -11.93 -14.14
C TYR A 492 18.18 -11.39 -13.68
N CYS A 493 17.11 -12.13 -13.95
CA CYS A 493 15.77 -11.80 -13.46
C CYS A 493 15.02 -13.09 -13.08
N GLY A 494 14.77 -13.24 -11.78
CA GLY A 494 14.15 -14.43 -11.20
C GLY A 494 12.64 -14.53 -11.38
N ALA A 495 11.94 -13.40 -11.53
CA ALA A 495 10.49 -13.34 -11.62
C ALA A 495 9.99 -12.06 -12.31
N GLY A 496 9.05 -12.18 -13.25
CA GLY A 496 8.34 -11.07 -13.88
C GLY A 496 9.11 -10.26 -14.92
N GLY A 497 10.14 -10.83 -15.57
CA GLY A 497 10.91 -10.14 -16.60
C GLY A 497 10.14 -9.98 -17.90
N GLN A 498 10.34 -8.87 -18.61
CA GLN A 498 9.66 -8.54 -19.88
C GLN A 498 10.64 -7.96 -20.90
N ILE A 499 10.66 -8.47 -22.12
CA ILE A 499 11.42 -7.90 -23.24
C ILE A 499 10.46 -7.04 -24.06
N ILE A 500 10.82 -5.78 -24.33
CA ILE A 500 9.98 -4.82 -25.05
C ILE A 500 10.76 -4.34 -26.29
N PHE A 501 10.07 -4.28 -27.44
CA PHE A 501 10.64 -3.91 -28.74
C PHE A 501 9.98 -2.62 -29.23
N GLU A 502 10.77 -1.56 -29.38
CA GLU A 502 10.28 -0.24 -29.76
C GLU A 502 11.02 0.31 -30.99
N LYS A 503 10.27 0.90 -31.92
CA LYS A 503 10.83 1.63 -33.06
C LYS A 503 9.88 2.76 -33.48
N ILE A 504 10.44 3.93 -33.74
CA ILE A 504 9.66 5.09 -34.24
C ILE A 504 8.96 4.71 -35.56
N GLY A 505 7.67 5.06 -35.67
CA GLY A 505 6.83 4.71 -36.82
C GLY A 505 6.29 3.27 -36.80
N TYR A 506 6.50 2.53 -35.72
CA TYR A 506 5.98 1.17 -35.53
C TYR A 506 5.23 1.06 -34.20
N MET A 507 4.23 0.19 -34.16
CA MET A 507 3.56 -0.19 -32.92
C MET A 507 4.48 -1.10 -32.11
N SER A 508 4.81 -0.72 -30.88
CA SER A 508 5.66 -1.53 -30.01
C SER A 508 4.94 -2.78 -29.52
N ASN A 509 5.74 -3.79 -29.15
CA ASN A 509 5.26 -5.04 -28.62
C ASN A 509 6.29 -5.64 -27.67
N GLY A 510 5.89 -6.64 -26.88
CA GLY A 510 6.78 -7.29 -25.94
C GLY A 510 6.48 -8.77 -25.76
N ILE A 511 7.34 -9.42 -24.98
CA ILE A 511 7.18 -10.81 -24.54
C ILE A 511 7.60 -10.93 -23.08
N GLU A 512 6.95 -11.83 -22.36
CA GLU A 512 7.37 -12.19 -21.02
C GLU A 512 8.61 -13.11 -21.08
N TYR A 513 9.60 -12.79 -20.27
CA TYR A 513 10.83 -13.56 -20.19
C TYR A 513 11.59 -13.36 -18.88
N ASN A 514 11.75 -14.44 -18.10
CA ASN A 514 12.66 -14.48 -16.96
C ASN A 514 14.05 -14.94 -17.42
N ASN A 515 15.06 -14.12 -17.16
CA ASN A 515 16.44 -14.40 -17.54
C ASN A 515 17.19 -15.08 -16.39
N LEU A 516 17.09 -16.42 -16.32
CA LEU A 516 17.70 -17.24 -15.27
C LEU A 516 19.12 -17.72 -15.63
N GLU A 517 19.90 -18.14 -14.63
CA GLU A 517 21.17 -18.85 -14.81
C GLU A 517 20.97 -20.32 -15.20
N GLY A 518 21.94 -20.91 -15.91
CA GLY A 518 21.95 -22.34 -16.24
C GLY A 518 21.03 -22.77 -17.40
N ILE A 519 20.48 -21.81 -18.16
CA ILE A 519 19.65 -22.06 -19.35
C ILE A 519 20.44 -21.67 -20.60
N ASP A 520 20.38 -22.49 -21.65
CA ASP A 520 21.00 -22.22 -22.96
C ASP A 520 20.51 -20.91 -23.59
N GLY A 521 21.31 -20.35 -24.50
CA GLY A 521 20.95 -19.16 -25.27
C GLY A 521 19.66 -19.35 -26.07
N LYS A 522 18.85 -18.30 -26.19
CA LYS A 522 17.55 -18.34 -26.87
C LYS A 522 17.48 -17.29 -27.97
N THR A 523 16.77 -17.63 -29.04
CA THR A 523 16.41 -16.69 -30.11
C THR A 523 14.95 -16.27 -29.95
N PHE A 524 14.70 -14.97 -30.00
CA PHE A 524 13.36 -14.39 -30.04
C PHE A 524 13.12 -13.76 -31.39
N GLU A 525 11.98 -14.05 -32.00
CA GLU A 525 11.53 -13.40 -33.23
C GLU A 525 10.34 -12.51 -32.90
N MET A 526 10.40 -11.25 -33.33
CA MET A 526 9.36 -10.26 -33.10
C MET A 526 8.94 -9.59 -34.42
N GLU A 527 7.62 -9.44 -34.60
CA GLU A 527 7.03 -8.72 -35.74
C GLU A 527 6.30 -7.46 -35.24
N LEU A 528 6.68 -6.29 -35.74
CA LEU A 528 6.06 -5.01 -35.39
C LEU A 528 5.20 -4.48 -36.55
N TRP A 529 4.02 -3.94 -36.24
CA TRP A 529 3.17 -3.30 -37.26
C TRP A 529 3.71 -1.91 -37.61
N PRO A 530 4.00 -1.61 -38.89
CA PRO A 530 4.28 -0.23 -39.29
C PRO A 530 3.02 0.61 -39.14
N LEU A 531 3.15 1.74 -38.46
CA LEU A 531 2.07 2.71 -38.32
C LEU A 531 1.81 3.38 -39.67
N GLN A 532 0.55 3.49 -40.05
CA GLN A 532 0.15 4.23 -41.24
C GLN A 532 -0.55 5.50 -40.88
N ASN A 533 -0.03 6.58 -41.42
CA ASN A 533 -0.56 7.89 -41.26
C ASN A 533 -1.77 8.07 -42.19
N LYS A 534 -2.92 8.41 -41.60
CA LYS A 534 -4.19 8.61 -42.32
C LYS A 534 -4.76 9.99 -42.06
N LYS A 535 -5.34 10.56 -43.10
CA LYS A 535 -6.09 11.80 -43.00
C LYS A 535 -7.44 11.55 -42.34
N ILE A 536 -7.76 12.36 -41.34
CA ILE A 536 -9.00 12.29 -40.59
C ILE A 536 -9.95 13.38 -41.04
N ASN A 537 -11.13 12.97 -41.45
CA ASN A 537 -12.26 13.85 -41.75
C ASN A 537 -13.35 13.63 -40.71
N VAL A 538 -14.07 14.70 -40.34
CA VAL A 538 -15.19 14.62 -39.40
C VAL A 538 -16.39 15.33 -40.00
N MET A 539 -17.52 14.61 -40.06
CA MET A 539 -18.78 15.15 -40.57
C MET A 539 -19.90 14.95 -39.55
N LYS A 540 -20.87 15.87 -39.52
CA LYS A 540 -22.03 15.79 -38.63
C LYS A 540 -23.27 15.29 -39.35
N ARG A 541 -24.08 14.52 -38.62
CA ARG A 541 -25.44 14.14 -38.99
C ARG A 541 -26.43 14.96 -38.19
N THR A 542 -27.13 15.87 -38.88
CA THR A 542 -28.14 16.73 -38.26
C THR A 542 -29.37 15.95 -37.82
N THR A 543 -30.17 16.52 -36.92
CA THR A 543 -31.43 15.88 -36.47
C THR A 543 -32.35 15.53 -37.65
N THR A 544 -32.41 16.40 -38.67
CA THR A 544 -33.15 16.15 -39.92
C THR A 544 -32.59 14.97 -40.70
N ASN A 545 -31.27 14.83 -40.82
CA ASN A 545 -30.63 13.70 -41.49
C ASN A 545 -30.99 12.37 -40.78
N VAL A 546 -30.92 12.36 -39.44
CA VAL A 546 -31.25 11.18 -38.63
C VAL A 546 -32.73 10.78 -38.81
N GLN A 547 -33.67 11.72 -38.80
CA GLN A 547 -35.10 11.44 -38.99
C GLN A 547 -35.40 10.91 -40.40
N ASN A 548 -34.75 11.45 -41.42
CA ASN A 548 -34.89 10.98 -42.81
C ASN A 548 -34.43 9.54 -42.99
N ILE A 549 -33.34 9.13 -42.33
CA ILE A 549 -32.85 7.75 -42.38
C ILE A 549 -33.80 6.82 -41.58
N LYS A 550 -34.23 7.23 -40.39
CA LYS A 550 -35.14 6.42 -39.56
C LYS A 550 -36.47 6.13 -40.23
N SER A 551 -37.09 7.13 -40.86
CA SER A 551 -38.41 7.00 -41.52
C SER A 551 -38.41 6.06 -42.74
N LYS A 552 -37.23 5.74 -43.31
CA LYS A 552 -37.07 4.90 -44.51
C LYS A 552 -36.33 3.58 -44.26
N GLY A 553 -35.98 3.30 -43.01
CA GLY A 553 -35.30 2.08 -42.58
C GLY A 553 -33.77 2.09 -42.80
N PRO A 554 -33.03 1.07 -42.28
CA PRO A 554 -31.56 1.07 -42.28
C PRO A 554 -30.92 1.13 -43.67
N GLY A 555 -31.55 0.54 -44.69
CA GLY A 555 -31.08 0.59 -46.09
C GLY A 555 -31.07 2.01 -46.68
N ALA A 556 -31.81 2.94 -46.09
CA ALA A 556 -31.82 4.35 -46.48
C ALA A 556 -30.48 5.05 -46.21
N ILE A 557 -29.58 4.47 -45.39
CA ILE A 557 -28.22 5.00 -45.19
C ILE A 557 -27.42 5.01 -46.50
N LEU A 558 -27.70 4.12 -47.45
CA LEU A 558 -27.03 4.12 -48.76
C LEU A 558 -27.47 5.30 -49.65
N GLN A 559 -28.68 5.82 -49.43
CA GLN A 559 -29.27 6.90 -50.23
C GLN A 559 -29.15 8.28 -49.54
N PHE A 560 -29.41 8.34 -48.23
CA PHE A 560 -29.41 9.55 -47.40
C PHE A 560 -28.15 9.65 -46.52
N GLY A 561 -27.32 8.61 -46.45
CA GLY A 561 -26.06 8.65 -45.69
C GLY A 561 -25.03 9.61 -46.27
N LYS A 562 -25.17 9.98 -47.55
CA LYS A 562 -24.40 11.06 -48.20
C LYS A 562 -24.89 12.47 -47.85
N GLN A 563 -26.06 12.63 -47.23
CA GLN A 563 -26.56 13.92 -46.73
C GLN A 563 -25.96 14.24 -45.34
N VAL A 564 -24.64 14.27 -45.28
CA VAL A 564 -23.84 14.69 -44.11
C VAL A 564 -23.42 16.15 -44.28
N GLN A 565 -23.19 16.84 -43.18
CA GLN A 565 -22.76 18.25 -43.20
C GLN A 565 -21.37 18.38 -42.60
N ASN A 566 -20.62 19.37 -43.08
CA ASN A 566 -19.39 19.81 -42.41
C ASN A 566 -19.74 20.47 -41.07
N LEU A 567 -18.75 20.56 -40.17
CA LEU A 567 -18.88 21.38 -38.97
C LEU A 567 -19.06 22.85 -39.35
N SER A 568 -19.86 23.58 -38.57
CA SER A 568 -19.96 25.03 -38.67
C SER A 568 -18.75 25.71 -38.02
N LYS A 569 -18.53 27.00 -38.32
CA LYS A 569 -17.38 27.79 -37.80
C LYS A 569 -17.33 27.87 -36.26
N ASN A 570 -18.47 27.64 -35.62
CA ASN A 570 -18.62 27.68 -34.17
C ASN A 570 -18.54 26.29 -33.55
N GLU A 571 -18.32 25.24 -34.34
CA GLU A 571 -18.26 23.86 -33.84
C GLU A 571 -16.83 23.33 -33.86
N THR A 572 -16.47 22.62 -32.81
CA THR A 572 -15.22 21.86 -32.72
C THR A 572 -15.59 20.44 -32.30
N VAL A 573 -15.12 19.43 -33.02
CA VAL A 573 -15.20 18.05 -32.56
C VAL A 573 -13.89 17.66 -31.94
N MET A 574 -13.94 17.16 -30.71
CA MET A 574 -12.84 16.46 -30.06
C MET A 574 -13.00 14.97 -30.32
N LEU A 575 -11.97 14.31 -30.83
CA LEU A 575 -11.93 12.86 -30.99
C LEU A 575 -10.89 12.26 -30.05
N THR A 576 -11.20 11.10 -29.49
CA THR A 576 -10.31 10.26 -28.71
C THR A 576 -10.43 8.85 -29.28
N LEU A 577 -9.31 8.30 -29.72
CA LEU A 577 -9.22 6.96 -30.28
C LEU A 577 -8.32 6.11 -29.40
N VAL A 578 -8.81 4.96 -28.97
CA VAL A 578 -8.06 3.99 -28.16
C VAL A 578 -8.11 2.64 -28.84
N ARG A 579 -6.95 2.11 -29.24
CA ARG A 579 -6.87 0.74 -29.78
C ARG A 579 -6.95 -0.26 -28.64
N SER A 580 -7.83 -1.26 -28.73
CA SER A 580 -7.84 -2.39 -27.82
C SER A 580 -6.55 -3.20 -27.99
N LYS A 581 -5.80 -3.38 -26.89
CA LYS A 581 -4.58 -4.19 -26.88
C LYS A 581 -4.94 -5.67 -27.01
N ASN A 582 -4.26 -6.39 -27.92
CA ASN A 582 -4.37 -7.84 -27.97
C ASN A 582 -3.48 -8.51 -26.92
N PHE A 583 -2.42 -7.80 -26.50
CA PHE A 583 -1.49 -8.21 -25.48
C PHE A 583 -1.05 -6.99 -24.68
N TYR A 584 -0.95 -7.11 -23.35
CA TYR A 584 -0.82 -5.96 -22.46
C TYR A 584 0.52 -5.20 -22.62
N LEU A 585 1.55 -5.84 -23.19
CA LEU A 585 2.84 -5.22 -23.53
C LEU A 585 2.86 -4.51 -24.90
N GLU A 586 1.75 -4.52 -25.65
CA GLU A 586 1.63 -3.64 -26.82
C GLU A 586 1.66 -2.17 -26.37
N SER A 587 2.43 -1.31 -27.06
CA SER A 587 2.27 0.14 -26.87
C SER A 587 0.84 0.51 -27.17
N ASP A 588 0.32 1.48 -26.44
CA ASP A 588 -0.77 2.28 -26.97
C ASP A 588 -0.32 2.88 -28.30
N VAL A 589 -1.06 2.59 -29.38
CA VAL A 589 -0.95 3.36 -30.63
C VAL A 589 -1.18 4.82 -30.22
N PRO A 590 -0.25 5.74 -30.54
CA PRO A 590 0.13 6.89 -29.75
C PRO A 590 -0.92 7.47 -28.81
N VAL A 591 -0.47 7.64 -27.56
CA VAL A 591 -1.07 8.46 -26.50
C VAL A 591 -1.50 9.81 -27.08
N LEU A 592 -2.80 10.13 -26.93
CA LEU A 592 -3.49 11.37 -27.27
C LEU A 592 -3.59 11.69 -28.77
N GLY A 593 -4.41 10.91 -29.49
CA GLY A 593 -5.05 11.33 -30.74
C GLY A 593 -6.09 12.45 -30.52
N PHE A 594 -5.71 13.53 -29.83
CA PHE A 594 -6.53 14.72 -29.72
C PHE A 594 -6.54 15.42 -31.07
N LEU A 595 -7.68 15.36 -31.73
CA LEU A 595 -7.97 16.22 -32.86
C LEU A 595 -9.06 17.18 -32.44
N ALA A 596 -8.74 18.47 -32.29
CA ALA A 596 -9.75 19.51 -32.38
C ALA A 596 -10.02 19.76 -33.86
N TYR A 597 -10.92 18.97 -34.44
CA TYR A 597 -11.36 19.19 -35.81
C TYR A 597 -12.26 20.42 -35.84
N THR A 598 -11.81 21.45 -36.55
CA THR A 598 -12.55 22.72 -36.72
C THR A 598 -13.04 22.87 -38.16
N ALA A 599 -13.96 23.80 -38.41
CA ALA A 599 -14.41 24.06 -39.77
C ALA A 599 -13.28 24.61 -40.65
N LYS A 600 -13.34 24.38 -41.97
CA LYS A 600 -12.30 24.78 -42.94
C LYS A 600 -11.96 26.29 -42.96
N ASP A 601 -12.82 27.15 -42.42
CA ASP A 601 -12.63 28.61 -42.38
C ASP A 601 -12.32 29.16 -40.96
N SER A 602 -11.90 28.30 -40.04
CA SER A 602 -11.59 28.69 -38.65
C SER A 602 -10.20 29.34 -38.59
N GLY A 603 -10.05 30.48 -37.90
CA GLY A 603 -8.74 31.13 -37.71
C GLY A 603 -7.78 30.28 -36.85
N PRO A 604 -6.47 30.62 -36.85
CA PRO A 604 -5.48 29.93 -36.03
C PRO A 604 -5.78 30.07 -34.54
N LEU A 605 -5.36 29.08 -33.75
CA LEU A 605 -5.49 29.17 -32.30
C LEU A 605 -4.39 30.08 -31.75
N VAL A 606 -4.75 31.21 -31.14
CA VAL A 606 -3.79 32.18 -30.61
C VAL A 606 -3.65 32.03 -29.10
N ILE A 607 -2.46 31.69 -28.62
CA ILE A 607 -2.14 31.62 -27.20
C ILE A 607 -1.28 32.83 -26.83
N SER A 608 -1.80 33.73 -25.98
CA SER A 608 -1.12 34.97 -25.63
C SER A 608 -0.18 34.83 -24.42
N LYS A 609 1.05 35.34 -24.54
CA LYS A 609 2.04 35.41 -23.46
C LYS A 609 1.54 36.24 -22.27
N GLN A 610 0.81 37.33 -22.51
CA GLN A 610 0.27 38.17 -21.43
C GLN A 610 -0.78 37.43 -20.60
N GLN A 611 -1.65 36.66 -21.26
CA GLN A 611 -2.68 35.86 -20.56
C GLN A 611 -2.06 34.75 -19.70
N GLN A 612 -0.91 34.19 -20.10
CA GLN A 612 -0.19 33.20 -19.30
C GLN A 612 0.45 33.83 -18.05
N LYS A 613 0.97 35.05 -18.16
CA LYS A 613 1.49 35.79 -17.00
C LYS A 613 0.41 36.11 -15.98
N ASP A 614 -0.76 36.56 -16.45
CA ASP A 614 -1.90 36.86 -15.59
C ASP A 614 -2.36 35.61 -14.81
N GLN A 615 -2.22 34.42 -15.39
CA GLN A 615 -2.51 33.13 -14.75
C GLN A 615 -1.48 32.76 -13.68
N VAL A 616 -0.18 32.89 -13.96
CA VAL A 616 0.88 32.63 -12.97
C VAL A 616 0.69 33.54 -11.75
N MET A 617 0.35 34.82 -11.97
CA MET A 617 0.04 35.75 -10.89
C MET A 617 -1.21 35.35 -10.09
N LYS A 618 -2.24 34.82 -10.75
CA LYS A 618 -3.44 34.32 -10.08
C LYS A 618 -3.16 33.08 -9.23
N LEU A 619 -2.41 32.11 -9.73
CA LEU A 619 -2.03 30.89 -9.00
C LEU A 619 -1.20 31.21 -7.75
N PHE A 620 -0.31 32.20 -7.85
CA PHE A 620 0.44 32.73 -6.70
C PHE A 620 -0.48 33.40 -5.67
N ASN A 621 -1.40 34.25 -6.12
CA ASN A 621 -2.37 34.93 -5.24
C ASN A 621 -3.32 33.95 -4.53
N GLU A 622 -3.59 32.79 -5.15
CA GLU A 622 -4.38 31.70 -4.56
C GLU A 622 -3.55 30.77 -3.66
N GLY A 623 -2.23 31.00 -3.53
CA GLY A 623 -1.32 30.23 -2.68
C GLY A 623 -0.99 28.82 -3.21
N LYS A 624 -1.24 28.56 -4.50
CA LYS A 624 -1.02 27.24 -5.12
C LYS A 624 0.42 27.00 -5.59
N ILE A 625 1.19 28.07 -5.75
CA ILE A 625 2.61 28.04 -6.12
C ILE A 625 3.41 28.97 -5.22
N THR A 626 4.67 28.63 -4.97
CA THR A 626 5.60 29.43 -4.17
C THR A 626 6.09 30.66 -4.95
N GLU A 627 6.68 31.62 -4.25
CA GLU A 627 7.23 32.84 -4.86
C GLU A 627 8.36 32.52 -5.86
N GLU A 628 9.20 31.53 -5.54
CA GLU A 628 10.31 31.08 -6.39
C GLU A 628 9.81 30.41 -7.68
N GLU A 629 8.77 29.58 -7.60
CA GLU A 629 8.11 28.97 -8.76
C GLU A 629 7.42 30.03 -9.65
N LYS A 630 6.72 30.98 -9.03
CA LYS A 630 6.08 32.11 -9.74
C LYS A 630 7.13 32.93 -10.51
N ASP A 631 8.23 33.31 -9.87
CA ASP A 631 9.30 34.10 -10.51
C ASP A 631 10.01 33.32 -11.63
N GLY A 632 10.25 32.02 -11.42
CA GLY A 632 10.80 31.13 -12.46
C GLY A 632 9.89 31.03 -13.69
N MET A 633 8.59 30.80 -13.48
CA MET A 633 7.62 30.71 -14.57
C MET A 633 7.44 32.04 -15.32
N ILE A 634 7.41 33.18 -14.62
CA ILE A 634 7.36 34.50 -15.27
C ILE A 634 8.63 34.77 -16.08
N PHE A 635 9.80 34.39 -15.55
CA PHE A 635 11.08 34.53 -16.25
C PHE A 635 11.13 33.69 -17.53
N ASP A 636 10.70 32.42 -17.47
CA ASP A 636 10.62 31.53 -18.64
C ASP A 636 9.67 32.10 -19.70
N LEU A 637 8.49 32.59 -19.28
CA LEU A 637 7.55 33.27 -20.17
C LEU A 637 8.19 34.51 -20.80
N ASP A 638 8.90 35.32 -20.03
CA ASP A 638 9.60 36.51 -20.52
C ASP A 638 10.72 36.20 -21.52
N SER A 639 11.38 35.06 -21.36
CA SER A 639 12.45 34.59 -22.25
C SER A 639 11.96 34.15 -23.64
N LEU A 640 10.67 33.86 -23.80
CA LEU A 640 10.09 33.52 -25.11
C LEU A 640 10.14 34.72 -26.08
N SER A 641 10.68 34.49 -27.28
CA SER A 641 10.86 35.51 -28.33
C SER A 641 9.57 35.90 -29.07
N VAL A 642 8.45 35.23 -28.78
CA VAL A 642 7.17 35.38 -29.47
C VAL A 642 6.11 35.90 -28.50
N GLU A 643 5.34 36.91 -28.92
CA GLU A 643 4.32 37.57 -28.08
C GLU A 643 3.01 36.76 -28.02
N ASN A 644 2.69 36.03 -29.10
CA ASN A 644 1.63 35.04 -29.17
C ASN A 644 2.16 33.78 -29.86
N VAL A 645 1.75 32.60 -29.40
CA VAL A 645 1.95 31.34 -30.12
C VAL A 645 0.70 31.09 -30.95
N GLU A 646 0.84 31.16 -32.27
CA GLU A 646 -0.21 30.77 -33.21
C GLU A 646 -0.04 29.28 -33.53
N ILE A 647 -0.99 28.45 -33.08
CA ILE A 647 -1.09 27.08 -33.56
C ILE A 647 -1.91 27.14 -34.85
N GLU A 648 -1.24 26.93 -35.98
CA GLU A 648 -1.90 26.71 -37.26
C GLU A 648 -2.84 25.50 -37.12
N ASN A 649 -4.14 25.76 -37.12
CA ASN A 649 -5.09 24.73 -37.49
C ASN A 649 -4.94 24.58 -39.00
N ASP A 650 -4.26 23.53 -39.47
CA ASP A 650 -4.29 23.13 -40.87
C ASP A 650 -5.43 22.12 -41.09
N PRO A 651 -6.67 22.58 -41.38
CA PRO A 651 -7.80 21.69 -41.61
C PRO A 651 -7.61 20.79 -42.83
N GLU A 652 -6.55 20.94 -43.63
CA GLU A 652 -6.23 20.04 -44.74
C GLU A 652 -5.33 18.85 -44.33
N ASN A 653 -4.69 18.86 -43.16
CA ASN A 653 -3.70 17.85 -42.73
C ASN A 653 -3.90 17.33 -41.29
N TYR A 654 -5.14 17.01 -40.91
CA TYR A 654 -5.39 16.23 -39.69
C TYR A 654 -4.95 14.78 -39.89
N LEU A 655 -3.73 14.46 -39.47
CA LEU A 655 -3.10 13.17 -39.68
C LEU A 655 -3.03 12.36 -38.39
N MET A 656 -3.37 11.07 -38.44
CA MET A 656 -3.26 10.14 -37.31
C MET A 656 -2.68 8.80 -37.74
N ASP A 657 -1.93 8.19 -36.83
CA ASP A 657 -1.28 6.90 -37.06
C ASP A 657 -2.19 5.73 -36.66
N PHE A 658 -2.35 4.77 -37.56
CA PHE A 658 -3.16 3.57 -37.36
C PHE A 658 -2.36 2.29 -37.60
N ALA A 659 -2.66 1.28 -36.80
CA ALA A 659 -2.30 -0.12 -37.03
C ALA A 659 -3.56 -1.00 -37.13
N PRO A 660 -3.49 -2.21 -37.70
CA PRO A 660 -4.64 -3.11 -37.74
C PRO A 660 -5.12 -3.48 -36.33
N GLY A 661 -6.43 -3.49 -36.10
CA GLY A 661 -7.02 -3.81 -34.78
C GLY A 661 -8.39 -3.18 -34.53
N THR A 662 -8.90 -3.41 -33.33
CA THR A 662 -10.16 -2.82 -32.84
C THR A 662 -9.87 -1.53 -32.08
N TYR A 663 -10.69 -0.52 -32.32
CA TYR A 663 -10.59 0.83 -31.75
C TYR A 663 -11.90 1.21 -31.10
N SER A 664 -11.82 1.84 -29.93
CA SER A 664 -12.89 2.64 -29.35
C SER A 664 -12.69 4.10 -29.77
N LEU A 665 -13.75 4.73 -30.26
CA LEU A 665 -13.83 6.16 -30.57
C LEU A 665 -14.80 6.82 -29.61
N ASP A 666 -14.32 7.82 -28.89
CA ASP A 666 -15.14 8.80 -28.19
C ASP A 666 -14.98 10.17 -28.86
N ALA A 667 -16.09 10.78 -29.26
CA ALA A 667 -16.12 12.07 -29.92
C ALA A 667 -17.14 13.00 -29.29
N PHE A 668 -16.73 14.23 -29.00
CA PHE A 668 -17.58 15.28 -28.44
C PHE A 668 -17.64 16.46 -29.39
N MET A 669 -18.83 16.81 -29.86
CA MET A 669 -19.07 18.01 -30.67
C MET A 669 -19.45 19.16 -29.74
N ILE A 670 -18.69 20.23 -29.81
CA ILE A 670 -18.81 21.39 -28.92
C ILE A 670 -19.09 22.62 -29.76
N TYR A 671 -20.19 23.28 -29.46
CA TYR A 671 -20.57 24.58 -29.96
C TYR A 671 -19.91 25.68 -29.11
N LYS A 672 -19.32 26.67 -29.76
CA LYS A 672 -18.70 27.88 -29.19
C LYS A 672 -19.50 29.09 -29.64
N GLY A 673 -20.18 29.74 -28.72
CA GLY A 673 -21.01 30.89 -29.00
C GLY A 673 -21.97 31.18 -27.86
N ASN A 674 -22.47 32.41 -27.81
CA ASN A 674 -23.30 32.87 -26.70
C ASN A 674 -24.68 32.20 -26.75
N MET A 675 -24.89 31.26 -25.86
CA MET A 675 -26.18 30.62 -25.60
C MET A 675 -26.84 31.29 -24.39
N VAL A 676 -28.13 31.59 -24.51
CA VAL A 676 -28.91 32.19 -23.43
C VAL A 676 -30.18 31.38 -23.21
N ILE A 677 -30.37 30.90 -21.98
CA ILE A 677 -31.64 30.34 -21.53
C ILE A 677 -32.34 31.43 -20.72
N PRO A 678 -33.51 31.93 -21.17
CA PRO A 678 -34.18 33.04 -20.52
C PRO A 678 -34.66 32.65 -19.12
N ALA A 679 -34.85 33.65 -18.25
CA ALA A 679 -35.49 33.42 -16.97
C ALA A 679 -36.93 32.93 -17.17
N GLU A 680 -37.35 31.96 -16.37
CA GLU A 680 -38.69 31.35 -16.44
C GLU A 680 -39.27 31.23 -15.04
N THR A 681 -40.60 31.35 -14.90
CA THR A 681 -41.27 31.07 -13.62
C THR A 681 -42.21 29.90 -13.83
N ARG A 682 -41.94 28.79 -13.14
CA ARG A 682 -42.74 27.57 -13.24
C ARG A 682 -43.62 27.41 -12.03
N ARG A 683 -44.83 26.93 -12.27
CA ARG A 683 -45.77 26.56 -11.21
C ARG A 683 -45.74 25.05 -11.03
N PHE A 684 -45.42 24.62 -9.82
CA PHE A 684 -45.45 23.20 -9.47
C PHE A 684 -46.40 22.97 -8.29
N CYS A 685 -47.01 21.79 -8.26
CA CYS A 685 -47.76 21.35 -7.10
C CYS A 685 -46.82 20.56 -6.19
N PRO A 686 -46.60 20.98 -4.93
CA PRO A 686 -45.69 20.27 -4.02
C PRO A 686 -46.20 18.87 -3.63
N ILE A 687 -47.45 18.54 -3.94
CA ILE A 687 -48.10 17.25 -3.67
C ILE A 687 -48.72 16.74 -5.00
N PRO A 688 -48.73 15.43 -5.30
CA PRO A 688 -49.37 14.90 -6.49
C PRO A 688 -50.84 15.35 -6.60
N LYS A 689 -51.24 15.81 -7.80
CA LYS A 689 -52.62 16.28 -8.05
C LYS A 689 -53.61 15.13 -7.82
N ILE A 690 -54.60 15.33 -6.95
CA ILE A 690 -55.70 14.38 -6.75
C ILE A 690 -56.88 14.89 -7.56
N LEU A 691 -57.40 14.09 -8.51
CA LEU A 691 -58.48 14.47 -9.43
C LEU A 691 -58.19 15.77 -10.23
N GLY A 692 -56.91 16.02 -10.54
CA GLY A 692 -56.48 17.22 -11.28
C GLY A 692 -56.33 18.49 -10.43
N ILE A 693 -56.61 18.42 -9.13
CA ILE A 693 -56.55 19.58 -8.22
C ILE A 693 -55.26 19.54 -7.39
N CYS A 694 -54.56 20.68 -7.32
CA CYS A 694 -53.37 20.84 -6.50
C CYS A 694 -53.74 21.13 -5.04
N ILE A 695 -53.66 20.10 -4.18
CA ILE A 695 -53.96 20.24 -2.75
C ILE A 695 -52.77 20.93 -2.07
N GLY A 696 -52.98 22.15 -1.57
CA GLY A 696 -51.94 22.99 -0.95
C GLY A 696 -51.52 24.21 -1.79
N GLY A 697 -52.12 24.41 -2.96
CA GLY A 697 -51.85 25.55 -3.84
C GLY A 697 -50.60 25.35 -4.72
N GLU A 698 -50.60 25.97 -5.89
CA GLU A 698 -49.45 25.97 -6.78
C GLU A 698 -48.34 26.86 -6.20
N LYS A 699 -47.13 26.33 -6.12
CA LYS A 699 -45.94 27.10 -5.75
C LYS A 699 -45.20 27.52 -7.00
N GLU A 700 -44.69 28.75 -7.00
CA GLU A 700 -43.86 29.27 -8.07
C GLU A 700 -42.38 29.02 -7.74
N ILE A 701 -41.65 28.46 -8.70
CA ILE A 701 -40.19 28.42 -8.71
C ILE A 701 -39.71 29.35 -9.81
N LYS A 702 -38.82 30.27 -9.46
CA LYS A 702 -38.18 31.16 -10.41
C LYS A 702 -36.85 30.54 -10.83
N LEU A 703 -36.72 30.31 -12.13
CA LEU A 703 -35.50 29.82 -12.77
C LEU A 703 -34.80 31.04 -13.40
N ASP A 704 -33.60 31.34 -12.92
CA ASP A 704 -32.86 32.55 -13.32
C ASP A 704 -32.18 32.38 -14.67
N ARG A 705 -32.08 33.46 -15.46
CA ARG A 705 -31.41 33.44 -16.77
C ARG A 705 -30.03 32.78 -16.69
N GLN A 706 -29.77 31.81 -17.57
CA GLN A 706 -28.46 31.17 -17.71
C GLN A 706 -27.79 31.61 -19.01
N GLU A 707 -26.47 31.81 -18.96
CA GLU A 707 -25.65 32.13 -20.13
C GLU A 707 -24.49 31.13 -20.21
N PHE A 708 -24.23 30.62 -21.41
CA PHE A 708 -23.13 29.69 -21.68
C PHE A 708 -22.35 30.16 -22.91
N ASP A 709 -21.02 30.19 -22.80
CA ASP A 709 -20.13 30.51 -23.92
C ASP A 709 -19.79 29.29 -24.78
N THR A 710 -20.01 28.09 -24.22
CA THR A 710 -19.81 26.80 -24.89
C THR A 710 -20.88 25.80 -24.50
N TRP A 711 -21.18 24.84 -25.39
CA TRP A 711 -22.15 23.78 -25.13
C TRP A 711 -21.80 22.50 -25.90
N ILE A 712 -21.93 21.34 -25.26
CA ILE A 712 -21.78 20.04 -25.94
C ILE A 712 -23.06 19.78 -26.74
N ASN A 713 -23.00 19.99 -28.05
CA ASN A 713 -24.15 19.90 -28.95
C ASN A 713 -24.15 18.62 -29.79
N GLY A 714 -23.41 17.59 -29.38
CA GLY A 714 -23.40 16.30 -30.06
C GLY A 714 -22.18 15.46 -29.78
N GLY A 715 -22.05 14.34 -30.50
CA GLY A 715 -20.92 13.44 -30.35
C GLY A 715 -21.14 12.07 -30.96
N ALA A 716 -20.20 11.16 -30.70
CA ALA A 716 -20.25 9.74 -31.05
C ALA A 716 -19.44 8.93 -30.04
N LYS A 717 -19.90 7.73 -29.70
CA LYS A 717 -19.14 6.70 -28.98
C LYS A 717 -19.29 5.35 -29.67
N ILE A 718 -18.25 4.85 -30.32
CA ILE A 718 -18.36 3.61 -31.11
C ILE A 718 -17.12 2.75 -30.99
N GLU A 719 -17.31 1.45 -31.18
CA GLU A 719 -16.22 0.53 -31.48
C GLU A 719 -16.20 0.21 -32.97
N PHE A 720 -15.00 0.14 -33.55
CA PHE A 720 -14.82 -0.27 -34.94
C PHE A 720 -13.49 -1.01 -35.11
N THR A 721 -13.42 -1.86 -36.12
CA THR A 721 -12.21 -2.64 -36.43
C THR A 721 -11.67 -2.23 -37.78
N LEU A 722 -10.35 -1.97 -37.84
CA LEU A 722 -9.61 -1.75 -39.08
C LEU A 722 -8.85 -3.02 -39.46
N SER A 723 -9.15 -3.56 -40.64
CA SER A 723 -8.38 -4.66 -41.23
C SER A 723 -7.01 -4.19 -41.73
N GLU A 724 -6.09 -5.13 -41.94
CA GLU A 724 -4.79 -4.85 -42.57
C GLU A 724 -4.96 -4.12 -43.91
N SER A 725 -5.82 -4.61 -44.79
CA SER A 725 -6.09 -3.96 -46.08
C SER A 725 -6.64 -2.53 -45.93
N GLN A 726 -7.48 -2.27 -44.94
CA GLN A 726 -8.03 -0.94 -44.68
C GLN A 726 -6.97 0.02 -44.15
N VAL A 727 -5.99 -0.47 -43.38
CA VAL A 727 -4.88 0.34 -42.86
C VAL A 727 -3.86 0.67 -43.95
N TYR A 728 -3.57 -0.23 -44.88
CA TYR A 728 -2.50 -0.03 -45.85
C TYR A 728 -2.94 0.41 -47.26
N ASN A 729 -4.23 0.32 -47.63
CA ASN A 729 -4.71 0.70 -48.97
C ASN A 729 -5.50 2.02 -49.03
N GLY A 730 -6.17 2.42 -47.95
CA GLY A 730 -6.89 3.70 -47.88
C GLY A 730 -5.98 4.83 -47.38
N ASN A 731 -6.30 6.08 -47.68
CA ASN A 731 -5.53 7.23 -47.17
C ASN A 731 -6.35 8.10 -46.21
N GLU A 732 -7.67 7.95 -46.20
CA GLU A 732 -8.57 8.79 -45.41
C GLU A 732 -9.55 7.97 -44.58
N ILE A 733 -9.86 8.46 -43.38
CA ILE A 733 -10.95 7.94 -42.53
C ILE A 733 -11.88 9.10 -42.21
N THR A 734 -13.16 8.94 -42.55
CA THR A 734 -14.21 9.89 -42.18
C THR A 734 -15.02 9.35 -41.00
N PHE A 735 -14.96 10.08 -39.88
CA PHE A 735 -15.80 9.86 -38.71
C PHE A 735 -17.07 10.69 -38.78
N TYR A 736 -18.15 10.15 -38.20
CA TYR A 736 -19.43 10.84 -38.10
C TYR A 736 -19.76 11.15 -36.65
N VAL A 737 -20.37 12.31 -36.39
CA VAL A 737 -20.95 12.67 -35.08
C VAL A 737 -22.43 13.00 -35.23
N LEU A 738 -23.24 12.72 -34.20
CA LEU A 738 -24.65 13.09 -34.17
C LEU A 738 -24.82 14.48 -33.56
N GLU A 739 -25.56 15.36 -34.23
CA GLU A 739 -25.93 16.68 -33.70
C GLU A 739 -27.19 16.60 -32.82
N GLN A 740 -27.10 17.22 -31.66
CA GLN A 740 -28.21 17.54 -30.76
C GLN A 740 -28.57 19.03 -30.86
N PRO A 741 -29.86 19.39 -30.87
CA PRO A 741 -30.28 20.79 -30.84
C PRO A 741 -29.76 21.50 -29.58
N LEU A 742 -29.25 22.72 -29.74
CA LEU A 742 -28.86 23.56 -28.60
C LEU A 742 -30.10 23.89 -27.73
N PRO A 743 -30.03 23.76 -26.40
CA PRO A 743 -31.15 24.12 -25.55
C PRO A 743 -31.34 25.65 -25.55
N THR A 744 -32.56 26.09 -25.83
CA THR A 744 -32.94 27.52 -25.82
C THR A 744 -33.99 27.85 -24.76
N THR A 745 -34.48 26.82 -24.06
CA THR A 745 -35.52 26.89 -23.02
C THR A 745 -35.15 25.94 -21.87
N TRP A 746 -35.76 26.13 -20.70
CA TRP A 746 -35.54 25.25 -19.55
C TRP A 746 -36.02 23.82 -19.81
N ASP A 747 -37.12 23.65 -20.54
CA ASP A 747 -37.61 22.31 -20.91
C ASP A 747 -36.58 21.56 -21.76
N MET A 748 -36.00 22.22 -22.76
CA MET A 748 -34.97 21.62 -23.61
C MET A 748 -33.67 21.32 -22.85
N LEU A 749 -33.35 22.10 -21.82
CA LEU A 749 -32.20 21.87 -20.96
C LEU A 749 -32.40 20.65 -20.06
N GLU A 750 -33.59 20.51 -19.46
CA GLU A 750 -33.94 19.40 -18.57
C GLU A 750 -34.10 18.08 -19.33
N GLU A 751 -34.60 18.13 -20.56
CA GLU A 751 -34.72 16.98 -21.45
C GLU A 751 -33.43 16.69 -22.24
N PHE A 752 -32.37 17.47 -22.04
CA PHE A 752 -31.13 17.33 -22.80
C PHE A 752 -30.49 15.97 -22.53
N GLN A 753 -30.29 15.19 -23.59
CA GLN A 753 -29.83 13.81 -23.46
C GLN A 753 -28.31 13.75 -23.43
N THR A 754 -27.76 12.86 -22.59
CA THR A 754 -26.33 12.51 -22.69
C THR A 754 -26.03 11.91 -24.06
N ILE A 755 -24.77 11.92 -24.50
CA ILE A 755 -24.38 11.31 -25.79
C ILE A 755 -24.83 9.84 -25.84
N ASP A 756 -24.66 9.08 -24.77
CA ASP A 756 -25.06 7.67 -24.70
C ASP A 756 -26.58 7.49 -24.86
N GLN A 757 -27.37 8.31 -24.16
CA GLN A 757 -28.84 8.31 -24.27
C GLN A 757 -29.29 8.71 -25.68
N PHE A 758 -28.72 9.78 -26.23
CA PHE A 758 -29.07 10.27 -27.56
C PHE A 758 -28.66 9.26 -28.64
N GLN A 759 -27.53 8.58 -28.47
CA GLN A 759 -27.01 7.62 -29.43
C GLN A 759 -27.71 6.25 -29.37
N SER A 760 -28.41 5.93 -28.28
CA SER A 760 -29.11 4.66 -28.14
C SER A 760 -30.02 4.35 -29.34
N GLY A 761 -29.79 3.19 -29.96
CA GLY A 761 -30.49 2.77 -31.20
C GLY A 761 -30.09 3.52 -32.49
N LYS A 762 -29.02 4.32 -32.47
CA LYS A 762 -28.50 5.11 -33.61
C LYS A 762 -27.04 4.78 -33.98
N THR A 763 -26.39 3.82 -33.32
CA THR A 763 -24.96 3.47 -33.52
C THR A 763 -24.60 3.12 -34.96
N PHE A 764 -25.51 2.50 -35.72
CA PHE A 764 -25.29 2.18 -37.15
C PHE A 764 -25.07 3.43 -38.03
N LEU A 765 -25.48 4.63 -37.58
CA LEU A 765 -25.27 5.90 -38.28
C LEU A 765 -23.84 6.45 -38.13
N LEU A 766 -23.07 5.90 -37.19
CA LEU A 766 -21.78 6.41 -36.76
C LEU A 766 -20.61 5.61 -37.33
N LYS A 767 -20.87 4.50 -38.05
CA LYS A 767 -19.82 3.66 -38.62
C LYS A 767 -18.88 4.49 -39.51
N PRO A 768 -17.55 4.48 -39.27
CA PRO A 768 -16.61 5.27 -40.03
C PRO A 768 -16.54 4.79 -41.49
N LEU A 769 -16.28 5.74 -42.39
CA LEU A 769 -16.00 5.48 -43.80
C LEU A 769 -14.49 5.49 -44.02
N ILE A 770 -13.97 4.45 -44.67
CA ILE A 770 -12.55 4.30 -44.97
C ILE A 770 -12.42 4.37 -46.49
N GLU A 771 -11.68 5.36 -46.99
CA GLU A 771 -11.53 5.67 -48.42
C GLU A 771 -10.13 5.35 -48.94
#